data_AF-A0A1X4ITG8-F1
#
_entry.id   AF-A0A1X4ITG8-F1
#
_cell.length_a   1.000
_cell.length_b   1.000
_cell.length_c   1.000
_cell.angle_alpha   90.00
_cell.angle_beta   90.00
_cell.angle_gamma   90.00
#
_symmetry.space_group_name_H-M   'P 1'
#
loop_
_entity.id
_entity.type
_entity.pdbx_description
1 polymer ?
#
loop_
_entity_poly.entity_id
_entity_poly.type
_entity_poly.pdbx_seq_one_letter_code
_entity_poly.pdbx_strand_id
1 'polypeptide(L)'
;MLAHSVTTALATLATAPDADHARACLDHVSAALIRAPEDAVAIVKVLGASDHDDGQDDPLAEILSAALDVARMAQEKDQARGEVLIATLSAAVAQMATDGDLTMPGRLVLSQAWVRAGLTPPEALAWQDGVPDDQRAGVDVVDPFQLDQMIDEVFGDLVTEAEGDVSMVHGALSEMLPSLPADIREAVIRVAVARPDAIFGRLGCAFLLDPALGTRLAAAEGLTARFSAGRLEAEVAAHLVSLRSWLPDDAARASLDTLLQRAMRRGVSGGEATRPWAVHKILATLPDGTGSQSVAVSLERGNQRALAMLLLKQDFGVKDAYLIACPSATEQRRILDSLETDTDALTATPDYLVAALELALADGLAHGRPPAPGLVEVVDVCGLTGLRPQHQTTAELLRALDPQGRIAALSPQARGRLINASEVWPDAHDMLDSWFEDGDACREVLDVPRAPRRMETALWTWLDSRRDWWARIIARSAQLLLDTGHADAQSFIATAQSLIEGRPLRKIPVMAEVHDLTIGSWLHNGAEDAVGPDLDGSLLEDLDDLPPMPAPEASGELPKLLKGAALSPGWIDGYLVSICVAPKPVTPDRWVQPLLTAALPVLTDRHLQRFLDLMMFRYDAALDQLADPATCEAALAAMSPGSLGDWCAGFLAGKQNFKSSWPAKTLGPADKAILRQITQRTEAPATDVPPSPDLAAWLIRRFDTQPE
;
A
#
# COMPACT_ATOMS: atom_id res chain seq x y z
N MET A 1 -1.23 14.82 -28.73
CA MET A 1 -2.34 13.87 -28.82
C MET A 1 -2.24 12.95 -27.61
N LEU A 2 -3.34 12.65 -26.94
CA LEU A 2 -3.36 11.77 -25.77
C LEU A 2 -3.25 10.30 -26.22
N ALA A 3 -2.66 9.46 -25.36
CA ALA A 3 -2.57 8.03 -25.60
C ALA A 3 -3.96 7.37 -25.63
N HIS A 4 -4.06 6.21 -26.28
CA HIS A 4 -5.32 5.46 -26.36
C HIS A 4 -5.82 5.05 -24.97
N SER A 5 -4.91 4.58 -24.11
CA SER A 5 -5.18 4.24 -22.70
C SER A 5 -5.83 5.38 -21.92
N VAL A 6 -5.31 6.60 -22.07
CA VAL A 6 -5.84 7.81 -21.43
C VAL A 6 -7.22 8.17 -22.00
N THR A 7 -7.39 8.10 -23.32
CA THR A 7 -8.67 8.42 -23.98
C THR A 7 -9.77 7.45 -23.54
N THR A 8 -9.45 6.17 -23.45
CA THR A 8 -10.36 5.13 -22.97
C THR A 8 -10.71 5.35 -21.49
N ALA A 9 -9.71 5.66 -20.65
CA ALA A 9 -9.94 5.95 -19.24
C ALA A 9 -10.89 7.15 -19.04
N LEU A 10 -10.73 8.23 -19.80
CA LEU A 10 -11.64 9.38 -19.75
C LEU A 10 -13.09 9.00 -20.09
N ALA A 11 -13.30 8.15 -21.11
CA ALA A 11 -14.63 7.68 -21.48
C ALA A 11 -15.24 6.79 -20.39
N THR A 12 -14.43 5.94 -19.76
CA THR A 12 -14.87 5.07 -18.65
C THR A 12 -15.19 5.89 -17.40
N LEU A 13 -14.35 6.84 -17.00
CA LEU A 13 -14.62 7.72 -15.85
C LEU A 13 -15.92 8.51 -16.03
N ALA A 14 -16.19 9.01 -17.24
CA ALA A 14 -17.43 9.73 -17.54
C ALA A 14 -18.71 8.87 -17.41
N THR A 15 -18.58 7.54 -17.41
CA THR A 15 -19.71 6.60 -17.34
C THR A 15 -19.66 5.67 -16.13
N ALA A 16 -18.72 5.89 -15.20
CA ALA A 16 -18.53 5.04 -14.02
C ALA A 16 -19.80 5.07 -13.13
N PRO A 17 -20.37 3.89 -12.78
CA PRO A 17 -21.60 3.82 -12.00
C PRO A 17 -21.39 4.15 -10.51
N ASP A 18 -20.19 3.93 -10.00
CA ASP A 18 -19.80 4.13 -8.60
C ASP A 18 -18.29 4.41 -8.48
N ALA A 19 -17.85 4.70 -7.25
CA ALA A 19 -16.47 5.02 -6.92
C ALA A 19 -15.51 3.84 -7.11
N ASP A 20 -15.98 2.60 -6.95
CA ASP A 20 -15.14 1.40 -7.06
C ASP A 20 -14.75 1.16 -8.52
N HIS A 21 -15.70 1.34 -9.45
CA HIS A 21 -15.42 1.27 -10.89
C HIS A 21 -14.49 2.40 -11.35
N ALA A 22 -14.69 3.62 -10.83
CA ALA A 22 -13.79 4.74 -11.11
C ALA A 22 -12.38 4.43 -10.61
N ARG A 23 -12.24 3.87 -9.39
CA ARG A 23 -10.95 3.49 -8.83
C ARG A 23 -10.25 2.41 -9.64
N ALA A 24 -10.97 1.35 -10.04
CA ALA A 24 -10.41 0.31 -10.89
C ALA A 24 -9.92 0.86 -12.24
N CYS A 25 -10.65 1.82 -12.84
CA CYS A 25 -10.21 2.52 -14.04
C CYS A 25 -8.92 3.32 -13.81
N LEU A 26 -8.84 4.06 -12.71
CA LEU A 26 -7.65 4.85 -12.34
C LEU A 26 -6.44 3.96 -12.07
N ASP A 27 -6.61 2.84 -11.38
CA ASP A 27 -5.54 1.88 -11.11
C ASP A 27 -5.01 1.28 -12.43
N HIS A 28 -5.91 0.91 -13.36
CA HIS A 28 -5.54 0.38 -14.67
C HIS A 28 -4.74 1.38 -15.53
N VAL A 29 -5.23 2.62 -15.68
CA VAL A 29 -4.53 3.64 -16.48
C VAL A 29 -3.22 4.05 -15.83
N SER A 30 -3.15 4.13 -14.50
CA SER A 30 -1.92 4.46 -13.78
C SER A 30 -0.83 3.39 -13.98
N ALA A 31 -1.21 2.11 -13.99
CA ALA A 31 -0.31 1.00 -14.30
C ALA A 31 0.23 1.08 -15.75
N ALA A 32 -0.56 1.55 -16.70
CA ALA A 32 -0.08 1.80 -18.06
C ALA A 32 0.90 3.00 -18.11
N LEU A 33 0.56 4.10 -17.45
CA LEU A 33 1.35 5.34 -17.45
C LEU A 33 2.72 5.19 -16.77
N ILE A 34 2.83 4.40 -15.70
CA ILE A 34 4.12 4.14 -15.05
C ILE A 34 5.06 3.29 -15.94
N ARG A 35 4.52 2.47 -16.85
CA ARG A 35 5.29 1.71 -17.86
C ARG A 35 5.67 2.55 -19.07
N ALA A 36 4.83 3.52 -19.43
CA ALA A 36 5.05 4.44 -20.55
C ALA A 36 5.01 5.92 -20.09
N PRO A 37 6.07 6.42 -19.41
CA PRO A 37 6.10 7.78 -18.88
C PRO A 37 5.82 8.89 -19.90
N GLU A 38 6.14 8.68 -21.18
CA GLU A 38 5.89 9.64 -22.26
C GLU A 38 4.39 9.90 -22.50
N ASP A 39 3.53 8.91 -22.22
CA ASP A 39 2.07 9.09 -22.32
C ASP A 39 1.56 10.02 -21.22
N ALA A 40 2.16 9.96 -20.03
CA ALA A 40 1.85 10.87 -18.93
C ALA A 40 2.38 12.29 -19.18
N VAL A 41 3.48 12.45 -19.92
CA VAL A 41 3.97 13.76 -20.38
C VAL A 41 2.92 14.47 -21.25
N ALA A 42 2.15 13.75 -22.07
CA ALA A 42 1.08 14.34 -22.86
C ALA A 42 -0.03 14.93 -21.98
N ILE A 43 -0.35 14.29 -20.84
CA ILE A 43 -1.32 14.81 -19.86
C ILE A 43 -0.81 16.10 -19.23
N VAL A 44 0.45 16.11 -18.77
CA VAL A 44 1.10 17.32 -18.21
C VAL A 44 1.05 18.49 -19.19
N LYS A 45 1.31 18.23 -20.48
CA LYS A 45 1.25 19.26 -21.53
C LYS A 45 -0.14 19.84 -21.74
N VAL A 46 -1.18 19.00 -21.70
CA VAL A 46 -2.58 19.46 -21.85
C VAL A 46 -2.98 20.30 -20.64
N LEU A 47 -2.76 19.78 -19.43
CA LEU A 47 -3.12 20.47 -18.18
C LEU A 47 -2.33 21.77 -18.02
N GLY A 48 -1.02 21.75 -18.26
CA GLY A 48 -0.15 22.92 -18.10
C GLY A 48 -0.45 24.06 -19.08
N ALA A 49 -1.01 23.75 -20.25
CA ALA A 49 -1.40 24.74 -21.26
C ALA A 49 -2.88 25.15 -21.16
N SER A 50 -3.64 24.63 -20.19
CA SER A 50 -5.07 24.95 -20.07
C SER A 50 -5.28 26.34 -19.48
N ASP A 51 -6.12 27.14 -20.13
CA ASP A 51 -6.56 28.46 -19.64
C ASP A 51 -7.91 28.40 -18.93
N HIS A 52 -8.47 27.21 -18.72
CA HIS A 52 -9.79 27.01 -18.14
C HIS A 52 -9.71 26.83 -16.62
N ASP A 53 -10.61 27.50 -15.90
CA ASP A 53 -10.81 27.38 -14.45
C ASP A 53 -12.19 26.77 -14.11
N ASP A 54 -12.85 26.14 -15.09
CA ASP A 54 -14.24 25.65 -14.98
C ASP A 54 -14.36 24.13 -14.78
N GLY A 55 -13.26 23.46 -14.40
CA GLY A 55 -13.23 22.03 -14.08
C GLY A 55 -13.32 21.09 -15.29
N GLN A 56 -13.23 21.60 -16.52
CA GLN A 56 -13.26 20.77 -17.74
C GLN A 56 -12.14 19.72 -17.79
N ASP A 57 -11.01 20.01 -17.13
CA ASP A 57 -9.84 19.14 -17.09
C ASP A 57 -9.77 18.25 -15.83
N ASP A 58 -10.79 18.27 -14.96
CA ASP A 58 -10.81 17.51 -13.71
C ASP A 58 -10.53 16.00 -13.91
N PRO A 59 -11.14 15.31 -14.89
CA PRO A 59 -10.86 13.88 -15.11
C PRO A 59 -9.40 13.61 -15.52
N LEU A 60 -8.77 14.54 -16.27
CA LEU A 60 -7.34 14.42 -16.61
C LEU A 60 -6.45 14.66 -15.40
N ALA A 61 -6.81 15.61 -14.54
CA ALA A 61 -6.12 15.87 -13.29
C ALA A 61 -6.24 14.68 -12.32
N GLU A 62 -7.40 14.01 -12.28
CA GLU A 62 -7.61 12.75 -11.52
C GLU A 62 -6.70 11.62 -12.01
N ILE A 63 -6.62 11.41 -13.33
CA ILE A 63 -5.71 10.42 -13.94
C ILE A 63 -4.25 10.73 -13.59
N LEU A 64 -3.83 12.00 -13.72
CA LEU A 64 -2.46 12.40 -13.38
C LEU A 64 -2.15 12.19 -11.90
N SER A 65 -3.08 12.57 -11.01
CA SER A 65 -2.93 12.41 -9.56
C SER A 65 -2.80 10.93 -9.19
N ALA A 66 -3.62 10.06 -9.78
CA ALA A 66 -3.55 8.62 -9.58
C ALA A 66 -2.22 8.03 -10.08
N ALA A 67 -1.74 8.45 -11.24
CA ALA A 67 -0.45 8.00 -11.78
C ALA A 67 0.73 8.43 -10.90
N LEU A 68 0.71 9.67 -10.40
CA LEU A 68 1.70 10.19 -9.44
C LEU A 68 1.66 9.44 -8.11
N ASP A 69 0.47 9.10 -7.61
CA ASP A 69 0.30 8.30 -6.39
C ASP A 69 0.90 6.90 -6.54
N VAL A 70 0.62 6.22 -7.67
CA VAL A 70 1.23 4.92 -7.99
C VAL A 70 2.75 5.03 -8.12
N ALA A 71 3.26 6.10 -8.74
CA ALA A 71 4.71 6.33 -8.84
C ALA A 71 5.36 6.63 -7.48
N ARG A 72 4.71 7.40 -6.60
CA ARG A 72 5.14 7.59 -5.21
C ARG A 72 5.19 6.25 -4.48
N MET A 73 4.15 5.43 -4.61
CA MET A 73 4.10 4.10 -3.99
C MET A 73 5.21 3.18 -4.51
N ALA A 74 5.50 3.20 -5.81
CA ALA A 74 6.60 2.46 -6.40
C ALA A 74 7.96 2.94 -5.87
N GLN A 75 8.18 4.27 -5.79
CA GLN A 75 9.39 4.86 -5.21
C GLN A 75 9.57 4.44 -3.74
N GLU A 76 8.50 4.44 -2.94
CA GLU A 76 8.53 4.01 -1.54
C GLU A 76 8.77 2.51 -1.35
N LYS A 77 8.57 1.72 -2.39
CA LYS A 77 8.93 0.29 -2.45
C LYS A 77 10.32 0.07 -3.02
N ASP A 78 11.12 1.12 -3.16
CA ASP A 78 12.45 1.10 -3.78
C ASP A 78 12.42 0.61 -5.25
N GLN A 79 11.39 1.00 -6.02
CA GLN A 79 11.27 0.71 -7.45
C GLN A 79 11.57 1.95 -8.30
N ALA A 80 12.59 1.87 -9.14
CA ALA A 80 13.08 2.96 -9.99
C ALA A 80 12.02 3.45 -10.96
N ARG A 81 11.07 2.60 -11.40
CA ARG A 81 9.95 3.02 -12.28
C ARG A 81 9.15 4.19 -11.71
N GLY A 82 8.99 4.27 -10.39
CA GLY A 82 8.34 5.39 -9.72
C GLY A 82 9.16 6.68 -9.84
N GLU A 83 10.46 6.61 -9.55
CA GLU A 83 11.38 7.73 -9.70
C GLU A 83 11.47 8.19 -11.17
N VAL A 84 11.53 7.26 -12.12
CA VAL A 84 11.56 7.54 -13.56
C VAL A 84 10.32 8.32 -13.98
N LEU A 85 9.11 7.89 -13.60
CA LEU A 85 7.90 8.63 -13.94
C LEU A 85 7.93 10.05 -13.33
N ILE A 86 8.18 10.16 -12.03
CA ILE A 86 8.20 11.46 -11.32
C ILE A 86 9.24 12.40 -11.95
N ALA A 87 10.45 11.92 -12.21
CA ALA A 87 11.52 12.71 -12.84
C ALA A 87 11.16 13.12 -14.27
N THR A 88 10.56 12.23 -15.05
CA THR A 88 10.14 12.51 -16.43
C THR A 88 9.07 13.60 -16.47
N LEU A 89 8.05 13.51 -15.62
CA LEU A 89 7.01 14.53 -15.52
C LEU A 89 7.55 15.86 -14.99
N SER A 90 8.44 15.82 -13.99
CA SER A 90 9.10 17.02 -13.48
C SER A 90 9.95 17.71 -14.55
N ALA A 91 10.66 16.94 -15.38
CA ALA A 91 11.42 17.48 -16.51
C ALA A 91 10.52 18.07 -17.59
N ALA A 92 9.37 17.44 -17.88
CA ALA A 92 8.37 17.98 -18.80
C ALA A 92 7.81 19.33 -18.32
N VAL A 93 7.46 19.43 -17.03
CA VAL A 93 7.04 20.70 -16.42
C VAL A 93 8.14 21.77 -16.53
N ALA A 94 9.40 21.41 -16.23
CA ALA A 94 10.53 22.35 -16.34
C ALA A 94 10.76 22.83 -17.79
N GLN A 95 10.57 21.94 -18.76
CA GLN A 95 10.66 22.30 -20.17
C GLN A 95 9.55 23.26 -20.57
N MET A 96 8.29 22.97 -20.22
CA MET A 96 7.16 23.87 -20.48
C MET A 96 7.34 25.24 -19.82
N ALA A 97 7.87 25.28 -18.59
CA ALA A 97 8.17 26.53 -17.91
C ALA A 97 9.21 27.36 -18.67
N THR A 98 10.23 26.70 -19.24
CA THR A 98 11.29 27.33 -20.03
C THR A 98 10.77 27.85 -21.37
N ASP A 99 9.86 27.10 -21.99
CA ASP A 99 9.27 27.43 -23.29
C ASP A 99 8.18 28.51 -23.19
N GLY A 100 7.69 28.80 -21.98
CA GLY A 100 6.61 29.76 -21.73
C GLY A 100 5.21 29.20 -21.97
N ASP A 101 5.07 27.88 -21.99
CA ASP A 101 3.83 27.16 -22.30
C ASP A 101 2.95 26.90 -21.05
N LEU A 102 3.42 27.23 -19.85
CA LEU A 102 2.67 27.07 -18.60
C LEU A 102 1.78 28.28 -18.30
N THR A 103 0.47 28.07 -18.34
CA THR A 103 -0.56 29.03 -17.93
C THR A 103 -0.67 29.09 -16.40
N MET A 104 -1.36 30.11 -15.88
CA MET A 104 -1.61 30.21 -14.44
C MET A 104 -2.56 29.13 -13.89
N PRO A 105 -3.72 28.86 -14.53
CA PRO A 105 -4.57 27.74 -14.13
C PRO A 105 -3.85 26.39 -14.23
N GLY A 106 -3.05 26.19 -15.29
CA GLY A 106 -2.28 24.96 -15.49
C GLY A 106 -1.25 24.71 -14.39
N ARG A 107 -0.55 25.76 -13.93
CA ARG A 107 0.37 25.65 -12.77
C ARG A 107 -0.35 25.20 -11.50
N LEU A 108 -1.55 25.72 -11.26
CA LEU A 108 -2.34 25.37 -10.07
C LEU A 108 -2.81 23.92 -10.14
N VAL A 109 -3.42 23.49 -11.25
CA VAL A 109 -3.90 22.11 -11.43
C VAL A 109 -2.76 21.09 -11.33
N LEU A 110 -1.60 21.38 -11.93
CA LEU A 110 -0.42 20.52 -11.79
C LEU A 110 0.11 20.51 -10.35
N SER A 111 0.16 21.65 -9.66
CA SER A 111 0.55 21.71 -8.25
C SER A 111 -0.36 20.83 -7.38
N GLN A 112 -1.68 20.95 -7.57
CA GLN A 112 -2.68 20.13 -6.89
C GLN A 112 -2.45 18.64 -7.11
N ALA A 113 -2.20 18.21 -8.36
CA ALA A 113 -1.99 16.79 -8.67
C ALA A 113 -0.79 16.20 -7.92
N TRP A 114 0.33 16.92 -7.81
CA TRP A 114 1.49 16.47 -7.03
C TRP A 114 1.19 16.42 -5.53
N VAL A 115 0.57 17.48 -4.99
CA VAL A 115 0.26 17.57 -3.55
C VAL A 115 -0.71 16.48 -3.12
N ARG A 116 -1.78 16.24 -3.91
CA ARG A 116 -2.76 15.18 -3.66
C ARG A 116 -2.17 13.77 -3.74
N ALA A 117 -1.17 13.58 -4.60
CA ALA A 117 -0.40 12.35 -4.66
C ALA A 117 0.60 12.19 -3.49
N GLY A 118 0.74 13.18 -2.60
CA GLY A 118 1.68 13.19 -1.48
C GLY A 118 3.13 13.45 -1.90
N LEU A 119 3.34 14.12 -3.04
CA LEU A 119 4.65 14.46 -3.59
C LEU A 119 4.94 15.96 -3.45
N THR A 120 6.23 16.30 -3.41
CA THR A 120 6.68 17.70 -3.51
C THR A 120 6.56 18.17 -4.96
N PRO A 121 5.80 19.24 -5.26
CA PRO A 121 5.68 19.74 -6.63
C PRO A 121 7.01 20.31 -7.15
N PRO A 122 7.30 20.20 -8.47
CA PRO A 122 8.52 20.75 -9.07
C PRO A 122 8.58 22.27 -8.92
N GLU A 123 9.77 22.82 -8.59
CA GLU A 123 9.96 24.28 -8.46
C GLU A 123 9.63 25.05 -9.75
N ALA A 124 9.70 24.39 -10.92
CA ALA A 124 9.33 24.99 -12.20
C ALA A 124 7.84 25.35 -12.33
N LEU A 125 6.97 24.79 -11.48
CA LEU A 125 5.57 25.20 -11.38
C LEU A 125 5.43 26.61 -10.79
N ALA A 126 6.43 27.10 -10.07
CA ALA A 126 6.49 28.50 -9.69
C ALA A 126 6.65 29.38 -10.94
N TRP A 127 5.71 30.31 -11.14
CA TRP A 127 5.91 31.46 -12.04
C TRP A 127 7.27 32.12 -11.78
N GLN A 128 8.01 32.42 -12.85
CA GLN A 128 9.33 33.06 -12.78
C GLN A 128 9.25 34.56 -13.13
N ASP A 129 10.23 35.33 -12.67
CA ASP A 129 10.40 36.72 -13.08
C ASP A 129 10.66 36.81 -14.60
N GLY A 130 9.72 37.38 -15.35
CA GLY A 130 9.77 37.49 -16.82
C GLY A 130 8.48 37.13 -17.56
N VAL A 131 7.45 36.64 -16.86
CA VAL A 131 6.08 36.52 -17.41
C VAL A 131 5.62 37.91 -17.89
N PRO A 132 5.13 38.06 -19.14
CA PRO A 132 4.73 39.36 -19.68
C PRO A 132 3.58 39.99 -18.87
N ASP A 133 3.59 41.34 -18.75
CA ASP A 133 2.68 42.12 -17.88
C ASP A 133 1.18 41.83 -18.11
N ASP A 134 0.80 41.33 -19.28
CA ASP A 134 -0.56 40.93 -19.63
C ASP A 134 -1.00 39.60 -18.99
N GLN A 135 -0.06 38.68 -18.75
CA GLN A 135 -0.25 37.47 -17.95
C GLN A 135 0.00 37.70 -16.45
N ARG A 136 0.64 38.81 -16.08
CA ARG A 136 0.74 39.30 -14.70
C ARG A 136 -0.44 40.18 -14.26
N ALA A 137 -1.43 40.41 -15.12
CA ALA A 137 -2.55 41.30 -14.85
C ALA A 137 -3.33 40.85 -13.58
N GLY A 138 -2.92 41.38 -12.43
CA GLY A 138 -3.38 41.01 -11.08
C GLY A 138 -2.29 40.94 -10.00
N VAL A 139 -1.00 40.78 -10.37
CA VAL A 139 0.11 40.51 -9.42
C VAL A 139 1.37 41.35 -9.72
N ASP A 140 1.26 42.48 -10.43
CA ASP A 140 2.39 43.39 -10.58
C ASP A 140 2.63 44.20 -9.30
N VAL A 141 3.84 44.02 -8.74
CA VAL A 141 4.40 44.72 -7.56
C VAL A 141 3.32 45.05 -6.55
N VAL A 142 2.83 44.01 -5.88
CA VAL A 142 1.79 44.18 -4.88
C VAL A 142 2.33 45.10 -3.78
N ASP A 143 1.81 46.33 -3.72
CA ASP A 143 1.93 47.17 -2.53
C ASP A 143 1.57 46.27 -1.33
N PRO A 144 2.36 46.22 -0.23
CA PRO A 144 2.00 45.46 0.96
C PRO A 144 0.52 45.59 1.36
N PHE A 145 -0.10 46.75 1.10
CA PHE A 145 -1.52 46.99 1.30
C PHE A 145 -2.46 46.24 0.33
N GLN A 146 -2.09 46.12 -0.95
CA GLN A 146 -2.83 45.33 -1.95
C GLN A 146 -2.65 43.83 -1.71
N LEU A 147 -1.50 43.42 -1.17
CA LEU A 147 -1.20 42.02 -0.85
C LEU A 147 -2.02 41.60 0.36
N ASP A 148 -2.07 42.46 1.38
CA ASP A 148 -2.97 42.27 2.52
C ASP A 148 -4.44 42.18 2.09
N GLN A 149 -4.92 42.99 1.14
CA GLN A 149 -6.32 42.89 0.65
C GLN A 149 -6.59 41.61 -0.15
N MET A 150 -5.71 41.22 -1.06
CA MET A 150 -5.87 39.98 -1.83
C MET A 150 -5.80 38.75 -0.92
N ILE A 151 -4.91 38.78 0.08
CA ILE A 151 -4.84 37.77 1.14
C ILE A 151 -6.13 37.82 1.98
N ASP A 152 -6.68 38.98 2.33
CA ASP A 152 -7.93 39.09 3.08
C ASP A 152 -9.11 38.40 2.37
N GLU A 153 -9.23 38.56 1.06
CA GLU A 153 -10.28 37.93 0.25
C GLU A 153 -10.09 36.40 0.16
N VAL A 154 -8.90 35.95 -0.27
CA VAL A 154 -8.60 34.50 -0.42
C VAL A 154 -8.71 33.76 0.92
N PHE A 155 -8.16 34.32 1.99
CA PHE A 155 -8.24 33.69 3.30
C PHE A 155 -9.62 33.84 3.94
N GLY A 156 -10.37 34.90 3.65
CA GLY A 156 -11.72 35.09 4.14
C GLY A 156 -12.68 34.02 3.62
N ASP A 157 -12.63 33.73 2.32
CA ASP A 157 -13.45 32.69 1.70
C ASP A 157 -13.04 31.30 2.19
N LEU A 158 -11.73 30.99 2.21
CA LEU A 158 -11.21 29.70 2.70
C LEU A 158 -11.56 29.43 4.16
N VAL A 159 -11.46 30.43 5.04
CA VAL A 159 -11.82 30.25 6.46
C VAL A 159 -13.32 30.05 6.63
N THR A 160 -14.13 30.71 5.79
CA THR A 160 -15.60 30.56 5.80
C THR A 160 -15.99 29.16 5.33
N GLU A 161 -15.41 28.68 4.23
CA GLU A 161 -15.66 27.35 3.68
C GLU A 161 -15.16 26.23 4.60
N ALA A 162 -14.01 26.42 5.24
CA ALA A 162 -13.46 25.45 6.18
C ALA A 162 -14.24 25.36 7.51
N GLU A 163 -15.20 26.25 7.76
CA GLU A 163 -15.96 26.32 9.03
C GLU A 163 -15.09 26.29 10.30
N GLY A 164 -13.85 26.79 10.21
CA GLY A 164 -12.87 26.79 11.30
C GLY A 164 -11.94 25.57 11.38
N ASP A 165 -12.00 24.64 10.43
CA ASP A 165 -11.09 23.51 10.29
C ASP A 165 -9.72 23.95 9.74
N VAL A 166 -8.68 23.79 10.56
CA VAL A 166 -7.31 24.20 10.21
C VAL A 166 -6.71 23.27 9.15
N SER A 167 -7.06 21.98 9.18
CA SER A 167 -6.55 20.97 8.27
C SER A 167 -7.05 21.23 6.85
N MET A 168 -8.33 21.64 6.71
CA MET A 168 -8.90 22.10 5.43
C MET A 168 -8.19 23.35 4.89
N VAL A 169 -8.00 24.39 5.73
CA VAL A 169 -7.29 25.61 5.31
C VAL A 169 -5.84 25.30 4.92
N HIS A 170 -5.15 24.47 5.71
CA HIS A 170 -3.79 24.03 5.40
C HIS A 170 -3.73 23.28 4.07
N GLY A 171 -4.61 22.30 3.84
CA GLY A 171 -4.66 21.53 2.60
C GLY A 171 -4.85 22.40 1.36
N ALA A 172 -5.83 23.31 1.38
CA ALA A 172 -6.08 24.24 0.29
C ALA A 172 -4.85 25.14 -0.02
N LEU A 173 -4.19 25.64 1.02
CA LEU A 173 -2.97 26.44 0.85
C LEU A 173 -1.80 25.59 0.38
N SER A 174 -1.62 24.37 0.90
CA SER A 174 -0.57 23.46 0.45
C SER A 174 -0.70 23.10 -1.03
N GLU A 175 -1.91 23.04 -1.56
CA GLU A 175 -2.19 22.84 -2.98
C GLU A 175 -1.84 24.08 -3.84
N MET A 176 -2.10 25.28 -3.33
CA MET A 176 -1.91 26.55 -4.06
C MET A 176 -0.46 27.09 -3.98
N LEU A 177 0.14 27.10 -2.79
CA LEU A 177 1.42 27.75 -2.50
C LEU A 177 2.61 27.28 -3.37
N PRO A 178 2.72 26.00 -3.79
CA PRO A 178 3.83 25.57 -4.64
C PRO A 178 3.81 26.19 -6.04
N SER A 179 2.65 26.71 -6.48
CA SER A 179 2.58 27.51 -7.69
C SER A 179 3.27 28.87 -7.54
N LEU A 180 3.56 29.37 -6.33
CA LEU A 180 4.17 30.67 -6.07
C LEU A 180 5.71 30.62 -6.03
N PRO A 181 6.42 31.73 -6.35
CA PRO A 181 7.85 31.85 -6.09
C PRO A 181 8.16 31.63 -4.61
N ALA A 182 9.33 31.08 -4.28
CA ALA A 182 9.66 30.68 -2.91
C ALA A 182 9.61 31.86 -1.91
N ASP A 183 10.11 33.02 -2.28
CA ASP A 183 10.10 34.24 -1.46
C ASP A 183 8.69 34.78 -1.22
N ILE A 184 7.82 34.72 -2.25
CA ILE A 184 6.40 35.09 -2.14
C ILE A 184 5.65 34.07 -1.27
N ARG A 185 5.86 32.76 -1.48
CA ARG A 185 5.28 31.69 -0.66
C ARG A 185 5.63 31.89 0.82
N GLU A 186 6.91 32.10 1.12
CA GLU A 186 7.38 32.37 2.48
C GLU A 186 6.77 33.65 3.06
N ALA A 187 6.65 34.72 2.26
CA ALA A 187 5.99 35.95 2.68
C ALA A 187 4.51 35.74 2.98
N VAL A 188 3.77 35.03 2.13
CA VAL A 188 2.35 34.70 2.31
C VAL A 188 2.15 33.89 3.59
N ILE A 189 2.94 32.84 3.82
CA ILE A 189 2.87 32.03 5.04
C ILE A 189 3.11 32.90 6.28
N ARG A 190 4.19 33.70 6.27
CA ARG A 190 4.55 34.58 7.40
C ARG A 190 3.43 35.58 7.71
N VAL A 191 2.87 36.23 6.68
CA VAL A 191 1.78 37.19 6.83
C VAL A 191 0.51 36.50 7.32
N ALA A 192 0.12 35.39 6.70
CA ALA A 192 -1.06 34.62 7.07
C ALA A 192 -1.01 34.18 8.53
N VAL A 193 0.10 33.59 8.98
CA VAL A 193 0.27 33.14 10.37
C VAL A 193 0.26 34.32 11.35
N ALA A 194 0.70 35.52 10.95
CA ALA A 194 0.70 36.71 11.81
C ALA A 194 -0.68 37.38 11.99
N ARG A 195 -1.71 36.95 11.25
CA ARG A 195 -3.05 37.56 11.25
C ARG A 195 -3.76 37.45 12.62
N PRO A 196 -4.71 38.34 12.95
CA PRO A 196 -5.31 38.37 14.29
C PRO A 196 -6.09 37.12 14.69
N ASP A 197 -6.76 36.42 13.76
CA ASP A 197 -7.64 35.31 14.12
C ASP A 197 -6.86 34.10 14.65
N ALA A 198 -7.47 33.37 15.59
CA ALA A 198 -6.82 32.26 16.27
C ALA A 198 -6.52 31.06 15.36
N ILE A 199 -7.33 30.86 14.31
CA ILE A 199 -7.12 29.81 13.31
C ILE A 199 -5.73 29.91 12.67
N PHE A 200 -5.22 31.12 12.44
CA PHE A 200 -3.91 31.34 11.84
C PHE A 200 -2.74 30.98 12.77
N GLY A 201 -2.93 31.04 14.09
CA GLY A 201 -1.96 30.53 15.04
C GLY A 201 -1.83 29.00 14.97
N ARG A 202 -2.96 28.31 14.83
CA ARG A 202 -3.01 26.85 14.59
C ARG A 202 -2.45 26.48 13.21
N LEU A 203 -2.76 27.27 12.18
CA LEU A 203 -2.18 27.10 10.83
C LEU A 203 -0.65 27.20 10.87
N GLY A 204 -0.10 28.13 11.66
CA GLY A 204 1.34 28.20 11.89
C GLY A 204 1.93 26.94 12.52
N CYS A 205 1.17 26.23 13.36
CA CYS A 205 1.59 24.93 13.91
C CYS A 205 1.65 23.84 12.84
N ALA A 206 0.70 23.84 11.89
CA ALA A 206 0.70 22.90 10.76
C ALA A 206 1.90 23.16 9.82
N PHE A 207 2.14 24.41 9.42
CA PHE A 207 3.27 24.76 8.55
C PHE A 207 4.65 24.58 9.21
N LEU A 208 4.74 24.55 10.54
CA LEU A 208 5.97 24.16 11.23
C LEU A 208 6.37 22.71 10.94
N LEU A 209 5.44 21.85 10.54
CA LEU A 209 5.68 20.44 10.21
C LEU A 209 5.88 20.19 8.71
N ASP A 210 5.89 21.24 7.90
CA ASP A 210 6.13 21.13 6.46
C ASP A 210 7.53 20.54 6.16
N PRO A 211 7.70 19.70 5.13
CA PRO A 211 8.99 19.12 4.77
C PRO A 211 10.03 20.17 4.33
N ALA A 212 9.61 21.31 3.76
CA ALA A 212 10.50 22.37 3.31
C ALA A 212 10.91 23.32 4.45
N LEU A 213 12.22 23.53 4.60
CA LEU A 213 12.78 24.41 5.64
C LEU A 213 12.28 25.85 5.52
N GLY A 214 12.14 26.39 4.30
CA GLY A 214 11.66 27.75 4.06
C GLY A 214 10.25 27.97 4.61
N THR A 215 9.33 27.04 4.34
CA THR A 215 7.95 27.04 4.89
C THR A 215 7.97 27.03 6.42
N ARG A 216 8.75 26.12 7.03
CA ARG A 216 8.86 26.03 8.51
C ARG A 216 9.40 27.32 9.12
N LEU A 217 10.41 27.93 8.49
CA LEU A 217 11.01 29.17 8.97
C LEU A 217 10.02 30.34 8.86
N ALA A 218 9.31 30.47 7.74
CA ALA A 218 8.27 31.46 7.55
C ALA A 218 7.15 31.33 8.59
N ALA A 219 6.73 30.11 8.91
CA ALA A 219 5.76 29.84 9.97
C ALA A 219 6.29 30.26 11.36
N ALA A 220 7.55 29.93 11.69
CA ALA A 220 8.18 30.34 12.94
C ALA A 220 8.30 31.88 13.07
N GLU A 221 8.60 32.57 11.97
CA GLU A 221 8.63 34.03 11.90
C GLU A 221 7.24 34.64 12.10
N GLY A 222 6.21 34.08 11.45
CA GLY A 222 4.82 34.49 11.63
C GLY A 222 4.35 34.35 13.08
N LEU A 223 4.65 33.21 13.72
CA LEU A 223 4.34 32.98 15.14
C LEU A 223 5.11 33.95 16.06
N THR A 224 6.34 34.31 15.70
CA THR A 224 7.13 35.32 16.41
C THR A 224 6.52 36.71 16.26
N ALA A 225 5.97 37.04 15.09
CA ALA A 225 5.23 38.28 14.86
C ALA A 225 3.93 38.32 15.68
N ARG A 226 3.16 37.23 15.74
CA ARG A 226 1.99 37.10 16.63
C ARG A 226 2.35 37.39 18.08
N PHE A 227 3.42 36.76 18.57
CA PHE A 227 3.90 36.97 19.94
C PHE A 227 4.32 38.41 20.21
N SER A 228 5.04 39.02 19.26
CA SER A 228 5.50 40.41 19.38
C SER A 228 4.32 41.39 19.43
N ALA A 229 3.25 41.10 18.69
CA ALA A 229 2.00 41.85 18.71
C ALA A 229 1.10 41.55 19.92
N GLY A 230 1.48 40.62 20.82
CA GLY A 230 0.68 40.22 21.98
C GLY A 230 -0.55 39.37 21.62
N ARG A 231 -0.53 38.70 20.46
CA ARG A 231 -1.64 37.91 19.91
C ARG A 231 -1.39 36.40 19.95
N LEU A 232 -0.26 35.95 20.49
CA LEU A 232 0.00 34.51 20.61
C LEU A 232 -0.89 33.92 21.71
N GLU A 233 -1.79 33.04 21.31
CA GLU A 233 -2.71 32.32 22.18
C GLU A 233 -1.95 31.34 23.09
N ALA A 234 -2.45 31.17 24.31
CA ALA A 234 -1.83 30.26 25.27
C ALA A 234 -1.95 28.78 24.87
N GLU A 235 -2.99 28.42 24.10
CA GLU A 235 -3.19 27.09 23.49
C GLU A 235 -2.13 26.83 22.41
N VAL A 236 -1.96 27.75 21.45
CA VAL A 236 -0.91 27.69 20.44
C VAL A 236 0.47 27.58 21.11
N ALA A 237 0.75 28.42 22.11
CA ALA A 237 2.00 28.35 22.86
C ALA A 237 2.24 27.00 23.55
N ALA A 238 1.17 26.30 23.98
CA ALA A 238 1.28 24.95 24.54
C ALA A 238 1.63 23.91 23.45
N HIS A 239 1.00 23.97 22.27
CA HIS A 239 1.32 23.08 21.15
C HIS A 239 2.78 23.25 20.70
N LEU A 240 3.27 24.49 20.64
CA LEU A 240 4.65 24.80 20.29
C LEU A 240 5.67 24.10 21.20
N VAL A 241 5.36 23.85 22.48
CA VAL A 241 6.25 23.11 23.39
C VAL A 241 6.41 21.65 22.96
N SER A 242 5.33 21.02 22.49
CA SER A 242 5.37 19.64 22.00
C SER A 242 5.97 19.56 20.60
N LEU A 243 5.55 20.46 19.70
CA LEU A 243 6.05 20.54 18.33
C LEU A 243 7.55 20.75 18.27
N ARG A 244 8.13 21.54 19.19
CA ARG A 244 9.58 21.71 19.32
C ARG A 244 10.33 20.38 19.30
N SER A 245 9.79 19.35 19.97
CA SER A 245 10.43 18.03 20.03
C SER A 245 10.27 17.21 18.75
N TRP A 246 9.35 17.59 17.86
CA TRP A 246 9.05 16.91 16.60
C TRP A 246 9.72 17.57 15.39
N LEU A 247 10.45 18.67 15.60
CA LEU A 247 11.19 19.36 14.54
C LEU A 247 12.63 18.85 14.41
N PRO A 248 13.14 18.75 13.16
CA PRO A 248 14.56 18.58 12.89
C PRO A 248 15.42 19.65 13.60
N ASP A 249 16.68 19.33 13.87
CA ASP A 249 17.63 20.28 14.48
C ASP A 249 18.13 21.30 13.45
N ASP A 250 17.28 22.27 13.10
CA ASP A 250 17.51 23.25 12.06
C ASP A 250 17.18 24.70 12.49
N ALA A 251 17.27 25.64 11.54
CA ALA A 251 17.01 27.06 11.77
C ALA A 251 15.57 27.36 12.21
N ALA A 252 14.58 26.59 11.76
CA ALA A 252 13.19 26.78 12.16
C ALA A 252 13.00 26.38 13.63
N ARG A 253 13.60 25.27 14.07
CA ARG A 253 13.61 24.87 15.49
C ARG A 253 14.34 25.89 16.36
N ALA A 254 15.48 26.43 15.92
CA ALA A 254 16.20 27.47 16.65
C ALA A 254 15.38 28.78 16.81
N SER A 255 14.62 29.15 15.77
CA SER A 255 13.67 30.27 15.81
C SER A 255 12.56 30.01 16.84
N LEU A 256 11.98 28.80 16.82
CA LEU A 256 10.95 28.37 17.77
C LEU A 256 11.46 28.35 19.22
N ASP A 257 12.69 27.90 19.46
CA ASP A 257 13.34 27.92 20.77
C ASP A 257 13.43 29.34 21.34
N THR A 258 13.78 30.30 20.49
CA THR A 258 13.86 31.72 20.85
C THR A 258 12.48 32.28 21.20
N LEU A 259 11.46 31.94 20.40
CA LEU A 259 10.07 32.31 20.66
C LEU A 259 9.58 31.77 22.01
N LEU A 260 9.73 30.46 22.25
CA LEU A 260 9.31 29.81 23.48
C LEU A 260 10.01 30.40 24.71
N GLN A 261 11.32 30.66 24.63
CA GLN A 261 12.06 31.29 25.73
C GLN A 261 11.49 32.69 26.06
N ARG A 262 11.13 33.49 25.05
CA ARG A 262 10.53 34.81 25.24
C ARG A 262 9.09 34.71 25.78
N ALA A 263 8.30 33.77 25.28
CA ALA A 263 6.94 33.51 25.72
C ALA A 263 6.88 33.13 27.20
N MET A 264 7.73 32.20 27.63
CA MET A 264 7.88 31.81 29.03
C MET A 264 8.23 33.00 29.94
N ARG A 265 9.16 33.87 29.51
CA ARG A 265 9.54 35.08 30.29
C ARG A 265 8.39 36.07 30.44
N ARG A 266 7.42 36.09 29.52
CA ARG A 266 6.23 36.95 29.58
C ARG A 266 5.01 36.27 30.22
N GLY A 267 5.15 35.03 30.68
CA GLY A 267 4.03 34.26 31.25
C GLY A 267 3.00 33.81 30.21
N VAL A 268 3.34 33.85 28.91
CA VAL A 268 2.51 33.31 27.82
C VAL A 268 2.82 31.82 27.70
N SER A 269 2.47 31.06 28.74
CA SER A 269 2.68 29.62 28.81
C SER A 269 1.58 28.98 29.64
N GLY A 270 0.98 27.89 29.16
CA GLY A 270 0.00 27.12 29.90
C GLY A 270 -1.45 27.56 29.67
N GLY A 271 -1.88 27.61 28.40
CA GLY A 271 -3.30 27.71 28.08
C GLY A 271 -4.11 26.58 28.74
N GLU A 272 -5.38 26.83 29.00
CA GLU A 272 -6.29 25.80 29.47
C GLU A 272 -6.36 24.72 28.38
N ALA A 273 -5.92 23.50 28.70
CA ALA A 273 -5.91 22.42 27.73
C ALA A 273 -7.34 22.19 27.22
N THR A 274 -7.50 22.19 25.90
CA THR A 274 -8.74 21.81 25.24
C THR A 274 -9.14 20.44 25.79
N ARG A 275 -10.39 20.31 26.26
CA ARG A 275 -10.84 19.02 26.82
C ARG A 275 -10.76 17.97 25.71
N PRO A 276 -9.99 16.89 25.92
CA PRO A 276 -9.87 15.85 24.92
C PRO A 276 -11.23 15.20 24.68
N TRP A 277 -11.41 14.67 23.48
CA TRP A 277 -12.58 13.88 23.14
C TRP A 277 -12.51 12.54 23.88
N ALA A 278 -13.66 11.95 24.16
CA ALA A 278 -13.69 10.61 24.71
C ALA A 278 -13.22 9.62 23.62
N VAL A 279 -12.12 8.93 23.89
CA VAL A 279 -11.63 7.82 23.07
C VAL A 279 -12.43 6.57 23.38
N HIS A 280 -13.09 6.00 22.37
CA HIS A 280 -13.96 4.82 22.52
C HIS A 280 -13.30 3.51 22.12
N LYS A 281 -12.61 3.51 20.97
CA LYS A 281 -11.96 2.33 20.41
C LYS A 281 -10.72 2.77 19.65
N ILE A 282 -9.63 2.03 19.80
CA ILE A 282 -8.41 2.16 18.99
C ILE A 282 -8.26 0.84 18.25
N LEU A 283 -8.18 0.91 16.92
CA LEU A 283 -7.84 -0.22 16.06
C LEU A 283 -6.46 0.00 15.47
N ALA A 284 -5.63 -1.03 15.45
CA ALA A 284 -4.33 -0.99 14.81
C ALA A 284 -4.09 -2.27 14.01
N THR A 285 -3.53 -2.16 12.81
CA THR A 285 -3.10 -3.33 12.04
C THR A 285 -1.75 -3.84 12.52
N LEU A 286 -1.39 -5.08 12.18
CA LEU A 286 0.03 -5.43 12.14
C LEU A 286 0.73 -4.58 11.05
N PRO A 287 2.03 -4.27 11.19
CA PRO A 287 2.78 -3.69 10.07
C PRO A 287 2.83 -4.64 8.87
N ASP A 288 2.72 -4.07 7.67
CA ASP A 288 2.92 -4.77 6.39
C ASP A 288 4.42 -5.03 6.10
N GLY A 289 4.72 -5.70 4.98
CA GLY A 289 6.09 -5.99 4.56
C GLY A 289 6.95 -4.73 4.27
N THR A 290 6.30 -3.59 4.00
CA THR A 290 6.94 -2.27 3.81
C THR A 290 7.13 -1.51 5.13
N GLY A 291 6.71 -2.09 6.26
CA GLY A 291 6.75 -1.48 7.59
C GLY A 291 5.67 -0.43 7.85
N SER A 292 4.63 -0.36 7.00
CA SER A 292 3.50 0.55 7.13
C SER A 292 2.44 -0.05 8.06
N GLN A 293 1.83 0.78 8.90
CA GLN A 293 0.86 0.37 9.91
C GLN A 293 -0.23 1.43 10.03
N SER A 294 -1.48 0.99 9.93
CA SER A 294 -2.65 1.86 10.06
C SER A 294 -3.18 1.82 11.49
N VAL A 295 -3.53 2.99 12.04
CA VAL A 295 -4.19 3.13 13.34
C VAL A 295 -5.42 4.02 13.21
N ALA A 296 -6.56 3.56 13.71
CA ALA A 296 -7.82 4.30 13.72
C ALA A 296 -8.30 4.51 15.16
N VAL A 297 -8.68 5.73 15.51
CA VAL A 297 -9.16 6.10 16.85
C VAL A 297 -10.56 6.69 16.76
N SER A 298 -11.53 6.04 17.42
CA SER A 298 -12.90 6.53 17.52
C SER A 298 -13.07 7.51 18.66
N LEU A 299 -13.60 8.69 18.33
CA LEU A 299 -13.69 9.86 19.19
C LEU A 299 -15.13 10.35 19.34
N GLU A 300 -15.48 10.85 20.52
CA GLU A 300 -16.76 11.52 20.80
C GLU A 300 -16.59 12.78 21.64
N ARG A 301 -17.31 13.84 21.29
CA ARG A 301 -17.50 15.01 22.16
C ARG A 301 -18.94 15.52 22.07
N GLY A 302 -19.74 15.19 23.09
CA GLY A 302 -21.17 15.51 23.08
C GLY A 302 -21.87 14.82 21.91
N ASN A 303 -22.45 15.59 20.99
CA ASN A 303 -23.09 15.04 19.79
C ASN A 303 -22.14 14.88 18.60
N GLN A 304 -20.89 15.35 18.70
CA GLN A 304 -19.90 15.24 17.64
C GLN A 304 -19.18 13.89 17.70
N ARG A 305 -18.93 13.30 16.53
CA ARG A 305 -18.24 12.03 16.34
C ARG A 305 -17.17 12.22 15.27
N ALA A 306 -16.02 11.60 15.48
CA ALA A 306 -14.94 11.61 14.49
C ALA A 306 -14.11 10.33 14.57
N LEU A 307 -13.39 10.03 13.49
CA LEU A 307 -12.31 9.04 13.47
C LEU A 307 -11.00 9.76 13.22
N ALA A 308 -10.00 9.55 14.07
CA ALA A 308 -8.63 9.89 13.73
C ALA A 308 -7.99 8.72 13.00
N MET A 309 -7.45 9.00 11.81
CA MET A 309 -6.71 8.04 11.00
C MET A 309 -5.23 8.40 11.03
N LEU A 310 -4.38 7.41 11.26
CA LEU A 310 -2.93 7.54 11.35
C LEU A 310 -2.27 6.47 10.49
N LEU A 311 -1.23 6.86 9.74
CA LEU A 311 -0.36 5.94 9.02
C LEU A 311 1.08 6.07 9.54
N LEU A 312 1.58 5.01 10.18
CA LEU A 312 2.93 4.94 10.71
C LEU A 312 3.79 4.08 9.79
N LYS A 313 4.95 4.55 9.36
CA LYS A 313 5.84 3.78 8.48
C LYS A 313 7.27 3.73 9.03
N GLN A 314 7.85 2.52 9.07
CA GLN A 314 9.23 2.32 9.49
C GLN A 314 10.18 3.18 8.64
N ASP A 315 11.18 3.79 9.27
CA ASP A 315 12.16 4.69 8.65
C ASP A 315 11.55 5.94 7.96
N PHE A 316 10.25 6.20 8.16
CA PHE A 316 9.55 7.39 7.69
C PHE A 316 8.95 8.20 8.84
N GLY A 317 8.36 7.50 9.82
CA GLY A 317 7.65 8.08 10.96
C GLY A 317 6.14 8.16 10.75
N VAL A 318 5.52 9.25 11.24
CA VAL A 318 4.08 9.49 11.04
C VAL A 318 3.88 10.05 9.64
N LYS A 319 3.48 9.18 8.71
CA LYS A 319 3.34 9.51 7.29
C LYS A 319 2.07 10.29 6.99
N ASP A 320 0.98 9.92 7.64
CA ASP A 320 -0.30 10.59 7.48
C ASP A 320 -1.06 10.63 8.80
N ALA A 321 -1.86 11.68 8.99
CA ALA A 321 -2.67 11.92 10.17
C ALA A 321 -3.81 12.88 9.83
N TYR A 322 -5.06 12.46 9.97
CA TYR A 322 -6.23 13.31 9.70
C TYR A 322 -7.47 12.87 10.49
N LEU A 323 -8.47 13.75 10.52
CA LEU A 323 -9.78 13.48 11.12
C LEU A 323 -10.84 13.28 10.04
N ILE A 324 -11.64 12.23 10.20
CA ILE A 324 -12.87 12.02 9.44
C ILE A 324 -14.04 12.40 10.34
N ALA A 325 -14.74 13.48 10.01
CA ALA A 325 -15.99 13.83 10.69
C ALA A 325 -17.06 12.75 10.41
N CYS A 326 -17.68 12.23 11.45
CA CYS A 326 -18.73 11.22 11.31
C CYS A 326 -20.11 11.86 11.62
N PRO A 327 -21.07 11.82 10.69
CA PRO A 327 -22.40 12.40 10.90
C PRO A 327 -23.21 11.63 11.95
N SER A 328 -22.86 10.37 12.23
CA SER A 328 -23.54 9.54 13.22
C SER A 328 -22.62 8.45 13.80
N ALA A 329 -23.03 7.88 14.94
CA ALA A 329 -22.36 6.71 15.52
C ALA A 329 -22.46 5.47 14.62
N THR A 330 -23.52 5.37 13.81
CA THR A 330 -23.69 4.27 12.82
C THR A 330 -22.63 4.37 11.74
N GLU A 331 -22.37 5.57 11.22
CA GLU A 331 -21.34 5.78 10.20
C GLU A 331 -19.93 5.57 10.75
N GLN A 332 -19.66 6.08 11.95
CA GLN A 332 -18.41 5.81 12.65
C GLN A 332 -18.17 4.30 12.84
N ARG A 333 -19.21 3.55 13.22
CA ARG A 333 -19.13 2.09 13.35
C ARG A 333 -18.95 1.40 12.00
N ARG A 334 -19.64 1.84 10.95
CA ARG A 334 -19.50 1.28 9.58
C ARG A 334 -18.05 1.35 9.09
N ILE A 335 -17.41 2.51 9.24
CA ILE A 335 -16.01 2.70 8.82
C ILE A 335 -15.08 1.80 9.64
N LEU A 336 -15.27 1.73 10.97
CA LEU A 336 -14.47 0.85 11.83
C LEU A 336 -14.66 -0.63 11.52
N ASP A 337 -15.89 -1.08 11.28
CA ASP A 337 -16.20 -2.47 10.98
C ASP A 337 -15.60 -2.89 9.63
N SER A 338 -15.55 -1.98 8.65
CA SER A 338 -14.82 -2.20 7.37
C SER A 338 -13.33 -2.39 7.65
N LEU A 339 -12.69 -1.47 8.38
CA LEU A 339 -11.27 -1.58 8.71
C LEU A 339 -10.94 -2.88 9.45
N GLU A 340 -11.77 -3.29 10.42
CA GLU A 340 -11.59 -4.53 11.17
C GLU A 340 -11.74 -5.78 10.28
N THR A 341 -12.66 -5.75 9.31
CA THR A 341 -12.91 -6.87 8.40
C THR A 341 -11.86 -6.96 7.28
N ASP A 342 -11.44 -5.83 6.74
CA ASP A 342 -10.59 -5.76 5.55
C ASP A 342 -9.10 -5.89 5.87
N THR A 343 -8.69 -5.57 7.11
CA THR A 343 -7.26 -5.47 7.49
C THR A 343 -6.85 -6.30 8.70
N ASP A 344 -7.76 -7.11 9.27
CA ASP A 344 -7.54 -7.90 10.49
C ASP A 344 -7.01 -7.03 11.67
N ALA A 345 -7.54 -5.81 11.78
CA ALA A 345 -7.10 -4.83 12.77
C ALA A 345 -7.47 -5.26 14.21
N LEU A 346 -6.54 -5.08 15.14
CA LEU A 346 -6.69 -5.46 16.54
C LEU A 346 -7.07 -4.26 17.41
N THR A 347 -7.88 -4.51 18.44
CA THR A 347 -8.26 -3.47 19.41
C THR A 347 -7.10 -3.21 20.38
N ALA A 348 -6.47 -2.04 20.25
CA ALA A 348 -5.32 -1.63 21.04
C ALA A 348 -5.68 -0.70 22.21
N THR A 349 -4.74 -0.50 23.12
CA THR A 349 -4.88 0.42 24.25
C THR A 349 -4.35 1.83 23.93
N PRO A 350 -4.74 2.85 24.72
CA PRO A 350 -4.13 4.17 24.64
C PRO A 350 -2.61 4.17 24.89
N ASP A 351 -2.13 3.31 25.79
CA ASP A 351 -0.70 3.18 26.10
C ASP A 351 0.08 2.66 24.89
N TYR A 352 -0.49 1.71 24.15
CA TYR A 352 0.06 1.26 22.87
C TYR A 352 0.12 2.39 21.84
N LEU A 353 -0.96 3.15 21.67
CA LEU A 353 -1.02 4.28 20.73
C LEU A 353 0.09 5.29 21.02
N VAL A 354 0.28 5.65 22.29
CA VAL A 354 1.38 6.53 22.72
C VAL A 354 2.72 5.93 22.32
N ALA A 355 3.00 4.69 22.71
CA ALA A 355 4.29 4.06 22.43
C ALA A 355 4.60 3.95 20.92
N ALA A 356 3.59 3.62 20.11
CA ALA A 356 3.73 3.53 18.66
C ALA A 356 4.00 4.90 18.01
N LEU A 357 3.32 5.95 18.46
CA LEU A 357 3.55 7.32 17.99
C LEU A 357 4.91 7.85 18.42
N GLU A 358 5.34 7.61 19.66
CA GLU A 358 6.65 8.03 20.14
C GLU A 358 7.80 7.38 19.36
N LEU A 359 7.65 6.10 18.99
CA LEU A 359 8.59 5.38 18.13
C LEU A 359 8.58 5.97 16.70
N ALA A 360 7.40 6.18 16.12
CA ALA A 360 7.27 6.74 14.77
C ALA A 360 7.83 8.17 14.68
N LEU A 361 7.59 9.02 15.68
CA LEU A 361 8.18 10.36 15.77
C LEU A 361 9.71 10.31 15.77
N ALA A 362 10.30 9.35 16.49
CA ALA A 362 11.74 9.18 16.51
C ALA A 362 12.29 8.70 15.17
N ASP A 363 11.59 7.78 14.50
CA ASP A 363 11.97 7.27 13.18
C ASP A 363 11.97 8.37 12.12
N GLY A 364 10.94 9.22 12.10
CA GLY A 364 10.90 10.37 11.19
C GLY A 364 12.05 11.34 11.43
N LEU A 365 12.29 11.70 12.69
CA LEU A 365 13.39 12.61 13.06
C LEU A 365 14.78 12.06 12.75
N ALA A 366 15.00 10.76 12.89
CA ALA A 366 16.26 10.12 12.49
C ALA A 366 16.54 10.29 10.99
N HIS A 367 15.50 10.51 10.19
CA HIS A 367 15.57 10.75 8.75
C HIS A 367 15.34 12.22 8.37
N GLY A 368 15.36 13.14 9.35
CA GLY A 368 15.17 14.57 9.13
C GLY A 368 13.76 14.97 8.69
N ARG A 369 12.76 14.13 8.95
CA ARG A 369 11.36 14.31 8.55
C ARG A 369 10.49 14.68 9.76
N PRO A 370 9.84 15.85 9.76
CA PRO A 370 8.74 16.12 10.68
C PRO A 370 7.56 15.15 10.44
N PRO A 371 6.67 14.92 11.42
CA PRO A 371 5.44 14.16 11.21
C PRO A 371 4.44 14.91 10.32
N ALA A 372 3.44 14.20 9.78
CA ALA A 372 2.34 14.79 9.02
C ALA A 372 1.64 15.95 9.79
N PRO A 373 1.31 17.08 9.14
CA PRO A 373 0.74 18.26 9.80
C PRO A 373 -0.53 18.01 10.60
N GLY A 374 -1.44 17.14 10.11
CA GLY A 374 -2.68 16.81 10.80
C GLY A 374 -2.49 16.05 12.12
N LEU A 375 -1.27 15.59 12.44
CA LEU A 375 -0.95 15.01 13.74
C LEU A 375 -1.18 16.01 14.88
N VAL A 376 -0.99 17.31 14.65
CA VAL A 376 -1.28 18.36 15.66
C VAL A 376 -2.70 18.21 16.16
N GLU A 377 -3.66 18.14 15.24
CA GLU A 377 -5.07 18.05 15.58
C GLU A 377 -5.43 16.70 16.19
N VAL A 378 -4.89 15.60 15.65
CA VAL A 378 -5.10 14.25 16.23
C VAL A 378 -4.62 14.17 17.67
N VAL A 379 -3.47 14.75 17.98
CA VAL A 379 -2.89 14.76 19.33
C VAL A 379 -3.76 15.56 20.30
N ASP A 380 -4.30 16.69 19.86
CA ASP A 380 -5.18 17.51 20.70
C ASP A 380 -6.50 16.79 21.00
N VAL A 381 -7.17 16.24 19.98
CA VAL A 381 -8.47 15.58 20.18
C VAL A 381 -8.34 14.27 20.96
N CYS A 382 -7.23 13.55 20.81
CA CYS A 382 -6.95 12.32 21.57
C CYS A 382 -6.37 12.59 22.96
N GLY A 383 -6.01 13.83 23.31
CA GLY A 383 -5.41 14.18 24.60
C GLY A 383 -3.96 13.69 24.78
N LEU A 384 -3.19 13.61 23.70
CA LEU A 384 -1.84 13.05 23.67
C LEU A 384 -0.73 14.12 23.77
N THR A 385 -1.02 15.26 24.40
CA THR A 385 -0.17 16.46 24.40
C THR A 385 1.24 16.26 24.99
N GLY A 386 1.47 15.15 25.69
CA GLY A 386 2.77 14.75 26.27
C GLY A 386 3.71 13.97 25.36
N LEU A 387 3.33 13.65 24.11
CA LEU A 387 4.13 12.82 23.20
C LEU A 387 5.55 13.37 23.00
N ARG A 388 6.55 12.50 23.19
CA ARG A 388 7.96 12.80 22.92
C ARG A 388 8.58 11.70 22.06
N PRO A 389 9.41 12.04 21.06
CA PRO A 389 10.10 11.02 20.29
C PRO A 389 10.96 10.12 21.20
N GLN A 390 10.81 8.80 21.05
CA GLN A 390 11.61 7.79 21.77
C GLN A 390 12.44 6.99 20.78
N HIS A 391 13.70 7.38 20.61
CA HIS A 391 14.61 6.63 19.74
C HIS A 391 14.90 5.25 20.34
N GLN A 392 14.55 4.19 19.62
CA GLN A 392 14.81 2.82 20.01
C GLN A 392 15.38 2.03 18.82
N THR A 393 16.53 1.41 19.05
CA THR A 393 17.03 0.36 18.16
C THR A 393 16.14 -0.88 18.25
N THR A 394 16.18 -1.76 17.24
CA THR A 394 15.44 -3.04 17.26
C THR A 394 15.76 -3.87 18.50
N ALA A 395 17.02 -3.88 18.95
CA ALA A 395 17.45 -4.55 20.17
C ALA A 395 16.90 -3.91 21.46
N GLU A 396 16.65 -2.60 21.48
CA GLU A 396 16.00 -1.90 22.59
C GLU A 396 14.52 -2.21 22.66
N LEU A 397 13.83 -2.18 21.52
CA LEU A 397 12.43 -2.56 21.41
C LEU A 397 12.23 -4.00 21.91
N LEU A 398 13.06 -4.95 21.47
CA LEU A 398 12.98 -6.34 21.94
C LEU A 398 13.25 -6.51 23.44
N ARG A 399 14.12 -5.67 24.03
CA ARG A 399 14.32 -5.65 25.49
C ARG A 399 13.11 -5.10 26.23
N ALA A 400 12.41 -4.12 25.66
CA ALA A 400 11.18 -3.58 26.23
C ALA A 400 10.02 -4.60 26.19
N LEU A 401 10.00 -5.47 25.16
CA LEU A 401 8.99 -6.53 25.00
C LEU A 401 9.22 -7.75 25.91
N ASP A 402 10.48 -8.02 26.30
CA ASP A 402 10.84 -9.08 27.27
C ASP A 402 11.69 -8.53 28.42
N PRO A 403 11.14 -7.64 29.28
CA PRO A 403 11.93 -6.87 30.25
C PRO A 403 12.55 -7.74 31.35
N GLN A 404 11.96 -8.90 31.65
CA GLN A 404 12.53 -9.87 32.59
C GLN A 404 13.34 -10.97 31.90
N GLY A 405 13.53 -10.90 30.57
CA GLY A 405 14.26 -11.91 29.81
C GLY A 405 13.65 -13.30 29.90
N ARG A 406 12.33 -13.42 30.10
CA ARG A 406 11.66 -14.72 30.27
C ARG A 406 11.73 -15.57 29.02
N ILE A 407 11.54 -14.96 27.85
CA ILE A 407 11.61 -15.64 26.55
C ILE A 407 13.07 -15.95 26.23
N ALA A 408 13.97 -14.99 26.48
CA ALA A 408 15.40 -15.18 26.31
C ALA A 408 15.97 -16.30 27.21
N ALA A 409 15.44 -16.46 28.43
CA ALA A 409 15.85 -17.49 29.39
C ALA A 409 15.24 -18.89 29.15
N LEU A 410 14.33 -19.03 28.17
CA LEU A 410 13.79 -20.35 27.80
C LEU A 410 14.90 -21.28 27.32
N SER A 411 14.69 -22.59 27.50
CA SER A 411 15.59 -23.58 26.90
C SER A 411 15.59 -23.46 25.36
N PRO A 412 16.68 -23.82 24.67
CA PRO A 412 16.74 -23.77 23.21
C PRO A 412 15.58 -24.52 22.53
N GLN A 413 15.11 -25.62 23.13
CA GLN A 413 13.95 -26.38 22.64
C GLN A 413 12.64 -25.61 22.82
N ALA A 414 12.43 -24.99 23.97
CA ALA A 414 11.21 -24.20 24.23
C ALA A 414 11.14 -22.96 23.34
N ARG A 415 12.26 -22.23 23.20
CA ARG A 415 12.38 -21.09 22.28
C ARG A 415 12.22 -21.54 20.82
N GLY A 416 12.80 -22.69 20.46
CA GLY A 416 12.61 -23.32 19.16
C GLY A 416 11.15 -23.62 18.83
N ARG A 417 10.33 -24.05 19.80
CA ARG A 417 8.89 -24.24 19.61
C ARG A 417 8.15 -22.94 19.36
N LEU A 418 8.49 -21.87 20.10
CA LEU A 418 7.91 -20.54 19.87
C LEU A 418 8.24 -20.03 18.46
N ILE A 419 9.49 -20.17 18.02
CA ILE A 419 9.90 -19.77 16.66
C ILE A 419 9.18 -20.60 15.59
N ASN A 420 9.08 -21.93 15.78
CA ASN A 420 8.42 -22.79 14.81
C ASN A 420 6.91 -22.58 14.73
N ALA A 421 6.28 -21.98 15.75
CA ALA A 421 4.86 -21.61 15.68
C ALA A 421 4.58 -20.54 14.61
N SER A 422 5.61 -19.85 14.09
CA SER A 422 5.45 -18.92 12.98
C SER A 422 5.04 -19.57 11.66
N GLU A 423 5.04 -20.91 11.57
CA GLU A 423 4.59 -21.67 10.39
C GLU A 423 3.09 -21.49 10.12
N VAL A 424 2.29 -21.25 11.17
CA VAL A 424 0.82 -21.11 11.04
C VAL A 424 0.34 -19.66 11.11
N TRP A 425 1.25 -18.69 11.19
CA TRP A 425 0.86 -17.28 11.22
C TRP A 425 0.12 -16.82 9.96
N PRO A 426 0.47 -17.24 8.73
CA PRO A 426 -0.28 -16.82 7.53
C PRO A 426 -1.75 -17.26 7.54
N ASP A 427 -2.10 -18.31 8.28
CA ASP A 427 -3.50 -18.73 8.46
C ASP A 427 -4.26 -17.89 9.51
N ALA A 428 -3.52 -17.18 10.36
CA ALA A 428 -4.02 -16.48 11.54
C ALA A 428 -4.00 -14.95 11.41
N HIS A 429 -3.14 -14.40 10.55
CA HIS A 429 -2.91 -12.96 10.40
C HIS A 429 -2.84 -12.61 8.91
N ASP A 430 -3.92 -12.05 8.36
CA ASP A 430 -4.04 -11.81 6.92
C ASP A 430 -3.00 -10.80 6.38
N MET A 431 -2.52 -9.89 7.25
CA MET A 431 -1.49 -8.92 6.91
C MET A 431 -0.18 -9.56 6.42
N LEU A 432 0.10 -10.83 6.75
CA LEU A 432 1.30 -11.53 6.33
C LEU A 432 1.32 -11.84 4.82
N ASP A 433 0.18 -11.83 4.14
CA ASP A 433 0.13 -11.97 2.67
C ASP A 433 0.88 -10.81 1.98
N SER A 434 1.10 -9.69 2.69
CA SER A 434 1.91 -8.54 2.23
C SER A 434 3.39 -8.61 2.60
N TRP A 435 3.85 -9.66 3.29
CA TRP A 435 5.23 -9.77 3.78
C TRP A 435 6.16 -10.34 2.71
N PHE A 436 6.52 -9.50 1.74
CA PHE A 436 7.49 -9.82 0.70
C PHE A 436 8.38 -8.62 0.36
N GLU A 437 9.51 -8.86 -0.31
CA GLU A 437 10.37 -7.81 -0.88
C GLU A 437 10.03 -7.63 -2.37
N ASP A 438 9.81 -6.39 -2.82
CA ASP A 438 9.53 -6.08 -4.24
C ASP A 438 10.32 -4.86 -4.75
N GLY A 439 11.38 -4.48 -4.03
CA GLY A 439 12.28 -3.41 -4.47
C GLY A 439 13.24 -3.86 -5.56
N ASP A 440 13.74 -2.92 -6.35
CA ASP A 440 14.59 -3.20 -7.52
C ASP A 440 15.87 -3.94 -7.13
N ALA A 441 16.48 -3.62 -5.99
CA ALA A 441 17.65 -4.34 -5.50
C ALA A 441 17.36 -5.84 -5.24
N CYS A 442 16.14 -6.18 -4.80
CA CYS A 442 15.72 -7.57 -4.67
C CYS A 442 15.46 -8.20 -6.04
N ARG A 443 14.82 -7.47 -6.96
CA ARG A 443 14.56 -7.94 -8.33
C ARG A 443 15.86 -8.21 -9.09
N GLU A 444 16.85 -7.32 -9.02
CA GLU A 444 18.19 -7.52 -9.60
C GLU A 444 18.86 -8.80 -9.09
N VAL A 445 18.70 -9.10 -7.80
CA VAL A 445 19.21 -10.35 -7.20
C VAL A 445 18.52 -11.58 -7.79
N LEU A 446 17.24 -11.48 -8.15
CA LEU A 446 16.43 -12.55 -8.74
C LEU A 446 16.65 -12.72 -10.25
N ASP A 447 16.94 -11.64 -10.98
CA ASP A 447 17.11 -11.65 -12.45
C ASP A 447 18.45 -12.23 -12.90
N VAL A 448 19.50 -12.11 -12.07
CA VAL A 448 20.85 -12.60 -12.41
C VAL A 448 20.91 -14.14 -12.57
N PRO A 449 20.34 -14.95 -11.66
CA PRO A 449 20.52 -16.40 -11.71
C PRO A 449 19.52 -17.09 -12.64
N ARG A 450 20.00 -17.61 -13.78
CA ARG A 450 19.18 -18.40 -14.73
C ARG A 450 18.69 -19.78 -14.23
N ALA A 451 19.09 -20.20 -13.02
CA ALA A 451 18.78 -21.53 -12.50
C ALA A 451 18.05 -21.40 -11.15
N PRO A 452 16.89 -22.07 -10.95
CA PRO A 452 16.05 -21.89 -9.76
C PRO A 452 16.79 -22.01 -8.42
N ARG A 453 17.65 -23.03 -8.28
CA ARG A 453 18.45 -23.23 -7.06
C ARG A 453 19.41 -22.07 -6.74
N ARG A 454 19.95 -21.42 -7.77
CA ARG A 454 20.85 -20.27 -7.59
C ARG A 454 20.05 -19.02 -7.22
N MET A 455 18.87 -18.85 -7.82
CA MET A 455 17.90 -17.80 -7.47
C MET A 455 17.49 -17.89 -6.01
N GLU A 456 17.03 -19.07 -5.55
CA GLU A 456 16.72 -19.31 -4.13
C GLU A 456 17.90 -18.95 -3.22
N THR A 457 19.12 -19.40 -3.57
CA THR A 457 20.31 -19.12 -2.76
C THR A 457 20.63 -17.61 -2.71
N ALA A 458 20.45 -16.91 -3.83
CA ALA A 458 20.65 -15.48 -3.92
C ALA A 458 19.62 -14.71 -3.06
N LEU A 459 18.34 -15.07 -3.16
CA LEU A 459 17.28 -14.49 -2.34
C LEU A 459 17.50 -14.74 -0.84
N TRP A 460 17.89 -15.95 -0.44
CA TRP A 460 18.24 -16.22 0.96
C TRP A 460 19.39 -15.36 1.46
N THR A 461 20.35 -15.04 0.59
CA THR A 461 21.48 -14.15 0.93
C THR A 461 21.02 -12.71 1.05
N TRP A 462 20.13 -12.25 0.16
CA TRP A 462 19.50 -10.94 0.23
C TRP A 462 18.71 -10.77 1.53
N LEU A 463 17.80 -11.68 1.84
CA LEU A 463 16.99 -11.65 3.07
C LEU A 463 17.88 -11.69 4.34
N ASP A 464 19.03 -12.37 4.28
CA ASP A 464 20.01 -12.38 5.38
C ASP A 464 20.59 -10.98 5.65
N SER A 465 20.77 -10.16 4.62
CA SER A 465 21.17 -8.75 4.75
C SER A 465 20.07 -7.86 5.34
N ARG A 466 18.80 -8.29 5.24
CA ARG A 466 17.60 -7.57 5.70
C ARG A 466 17.11 -8.02 7.09
N ARG A 467 17.94 -8.71 7.87
CA ARG A 467 17.57 -9.24 9.20
C ARG A 467 16.98 -8.20 10.15
N ASP A 468 17.58 -7.03 10.25
CA ASP A 468 17.13 -5.98 11.17
C ASP A 468 15.78 -5.40 10.74
N TRP A 469 15.60 -5.18 9.43
CA TRP A 469 14.34 -4.73 8.83
C TRP A 469 13.18 -5.65 9.24
N TRP A 470 13.31 -6.94 8.95
CA TRP A 470 12.27 -7.93 9.27
C TRP A 470 12.11 -8.15 10.78
N ALA A 471 13.20 -8.13 11.55
CA ALA A 471 13.12 -8.23 13.01
C ALA A 471 12.34 -7.06 13.61
N ARG A 472 12.47 -5.85 13.06
CA ARG A 472 11.76 -4.66 13.53
C ARG A 472 10.28 -4.69 13.20
N ILE A 473 9.90 -5.13 11.98
CA ILE A 473 8.50 -5.39 11.61
C ILE A 473 7.88 -6.38 12.60
N ILE A 474 8.52 -7.53 12.80
CA ILE A 474 8.02 -8.59 13.70
C ILE A 474 7.97 -8.10 15.16
N ALA A 475 8.92 -7.27 15.61
CA ALA A 475 8.90 -6.70 16.95
C ALA A 475 7.76 -5.69 17.16
N ARG A 476 7.46 -4.85 16.15
CA ARG A 476 6.31 -3.94 16.19
C ARG A 476 4.99 -4.71 16.17
N SER A 477 4.88 -5.79 15.38
CA SER A 477 3.76 -6.75 15.47
C SER A 477 3.64 -7.34 16.88
N ALA A 478 4.76 -7.77 17.46
CA ALA A 478 4.79 -8.31 18.82
C ALA A 478 4.29 -7.32 19.88
N GLN A 479 4.59 -6.03 19.71
CA GLN A 479 4.14 -4.96 20.62
C GLN A 479 2.61 -4.88 20.65
N LEU A 480 1.97 -4.88 19.48
CA LEU A 480 0.51 -4.86 19.37
C LEU A 480 -0.13 -6.15 19.90
N LEU A 481 0.45 -7.31 19.54
CA LEU A 481 -0.04 -8.60 20.01
C LEU A 481 0.10 -8.74 21.54
N LEU A 482 1.15 -8.19 22.13
CA LEU A 482 1.35 -8.18 23.58
C LEU A 482 0.34 -7.27 24.28
N ASP A 483 0.10 -6.08 23.74
CA ASP A 483 -0.89 -5.12 24.26
C ASP A 483 -2.31 -5.71 24.27
N THR A 484 -2.68 -6.39 23.18
CA THR A 484 -3.99 -7.04 23.01
C THR A 484 -4.13 -8.37 23.76
N GLY A 485 -3.03 -8.88 24.36
CA GLY A 485 -3.02 -10.17 25.04
C GLY A 485 -3.14 -11.38 24.09
N HIS A 486 -2.79 -11.21 22.82
CA HIS A 486 -2.88 -12.25 21.81
C HIS A 486 -1.93 -13.42 22.11
N ALA A 487 -2.36 -14.65 21.83
CA ALA A 487 -1.62 -15.88 22.15
C ALA A 487 -0.25 -15.96 21.46
N ASP A 488 -0.15 -15.35 20.27
CA ASP A 488 1.06 -15.40 19.45
C ASP A 488 2.15 -14.40 19.88
N ALA A 489 1.87 -13.48 20.80
CA ALA A 489 2.81 -12.41 21.18
C ALA A 489 4.21 -12.95 21.54
N GLN A 490 4.28 -14.03 22.33
CA GLN A 490 5.56 -14.64 22.70
C GLN A 490 6.29 -15.29 21.52
N SER A 491 5.55 -15.84 20.56
CA SER A 491 6.09 -16.40 19.33
C SER A 491 6.73 -15.29 18.48
N PHE A 492 6.04 -14.16 18.30
CA PHE A 492 6.59 -13.01 17.58
C PHE A 492 7.86 -12.46 18.24
N ILE A 493 7.87 -12.28 19.58
CA ILE A 493 9.06 -11.83 20.31
C ILE A 493 10.23 -12.81 20.10
N ALA A 494 10.00 -14.12 20.27
CA ALA A 494 11.05 -15.12 20.11
C ALA A 494 11.60 -15.17 18.68
N THR A 495 10.74 -15.00 17.67
CA THR A 495 11.12 -14.98 16.26
C THR A 495 11.98 -13.76 15.94
N ALA A 496 11.56 -12.55 16.34
CA ALA A 496 12.34 -11.32 16.15
C ALA A 496 13.69 -11.36 16.88
N GLN A 497 13.74 -11.85 18.13
CA GLN A 497 15.00 -12.10 18.84
C GLN A 497 15.91 -13.03 18.04
N SER A 498 15.37 -14.11 17.46
CA SER A 498 16.16 -15.09 16.72
C SER A 498 16.77 -14.56 15.41
N LEU A 499 16.11 -13.58 14.77
CA LEU A 499 16.65 -12.90 13.59
C LEU A 499 17.89 -12.09 13.96
N ILE A 500 17.82 -11.31 15.04
CA ILE A 500 18.92 -10.50 15.57
C ILE A 500 20.06 -11.38 16.11
N GLU A 501 19.75 -12.52 16.74
CA GLU A 501 20.73 -13.50 17.20
C GLU A 501 21.46 -14.24 16.06
N GLY A 502 21.07 -14.04 14.80
CA GLY A 502 21.71 -14.68 13.65
C GLY A 502 21.30 -16.13 13.43
N ARG A 503 20.11 -16.56 13.91
CA ARG A 503 19.59 -17.90 13.60
C ARG A 503 19.45 -18.05 12.08
N PRO A 504 19.85 -19.20 11.48
CA PRO A 504 19.71 -19.41 10.03
C PRO A 504 18.26 -19.21 9.59
N LEU A 505 18.03 -18.37 8.57
CA LEU A 505 16.68 -17.96 8.16
C LEU A 505 15.80 -19.15 7.79
N ARG A 506 16.37 -20.16 7.10
CA ARG A 506 15.68 -21.43 6.77
C ARG A 506 15.17 -22.23 7.97
N LYS A 507 15.54 -21.86 9.21
CA LYS A 507 15.05 -22.46 10.45
C LYS A 507 14.03 -21.58 11.17
N ILE A 508 13.51 -20.57 10.50
CA ILE A 508 12.49 -19.63 10.95
C ILE A 508 11.36 -19.68 9.91
N PRO A 509 10.26 -20.41 10.17
CA PRO A 509 9.26 -20.70 9.13
C PRO A 509 8.67 -19.47 8.44
N VAL A 510 8.42 -18.37 9.17
CA VAL A 510 7.86 -17.15 8.56
C VAL A 510 8.82 -16.54 7.53
N MET A 511 10.14 -16.69 7.70
CA MET A 511 11.10 -16.22 6.69
C MET A 511 11.11 -17.10 5.44
N ALA A 512 10.67 -18.35 5.53
CA ALA A 512 10.44 -19.18 4.35
C ALA A 512 9.19 -18.71 3.60
N GLU A 513 8.14 -18.32 4.32
CA GLU A 513 6.97 -17.70 3.70
C GLU A 513 7.33 -16.38 3.00
N VAL A 514 8.07 -15.48 3.67
CA VAL A 514 8.55 -14.22 3.07
C VAL A 514 9.36 -14.49 1.80
N HIS A 515 10.23 -15.50 1.82
CA HIS A 515 10.99 -15.92 0.66
C HIS A 515 10.08 -16.37 -0.50
N ASP A 516 9.08 -17.20 -0.20
CA ASP A 516 8.18 -17.75 -1.22
C ASP A 516 7.23 -16.68 -1.80
N LEU A 517 6.70 -15.79 -0.95
CA LEU A 517 5.90 -14.64 -1.38
C LEU A 517 6.71 -13.65 -2.23
N THR A 518 8.00 -13.46 -1.90
CA THR A 518 8.91 -12.63 -2.71
C THR A 518 9.12 -13.20 -4.12
N ILE A 519 9.33 -14.52 -4.24
CA ILE A 519 9.41 -15.18 -5.56
C ILE A 519 8.07 -15.07 -6.30
N GLY A 520 6.95 -15.31 -5.61
CA GLY A 520 5.62 -15.23 -6.20
C GLY A 520 5.32 -13.84 -6.76
N SER A 521 5.62 -12.78 -5.99
CA SER A 521 5.47 -11.39 -6.42
C SER A 521 6.35 -11.07 -7.62
N TRP A 522 7.62 -11.48 -7.61
CA TRP A 522 8.53 -11.28 -8.75
C TRP A 522 8.05 -11.98 -10.02
N LEU A 523 7.56 -13.23 -9.93
CA LEU A 523 7.02 -13.96 -11.07
C LEU A 523 5.77 -13.30 -11.66
N HIS A 524 4.87 -12.82 -10.80
CA HIS A 524 3.65 -12.14 -11.24
C HIS A 524 3.97 -10.84 -11.97
N ASN A 525 4.83 -10.00 -11.38
CA ASN A 525 5.28 -8.75 -11.98
C ASN A 525 6.04 -8.96 -13.30
N GLY A 526 6.89 -10.00 -13.40
CA GLY A 526 7.62 -10.32 -14.63
C GLY A 526 6.73 -10.79 -15.77
N ALA A 527 5.56 -11.37 -15.48
CA ALA A 527 4.56 -11.71 -16.49
C ALA A 527 3.81 -10.48 -17.00
N GLU A 528 3.53 -9.50 -16.12
CA GLU A 528 2.93 -8.22 -16.52
C GLU A 528 3.88 -7.35 -17.35
N ASP A 529 5.17 -7.31 -16.99
CA ASP A 529 6.19 -6.55 -17.74
C ASP A 529 6.47 -7.12 -19.14
N ALA A 530 6.17 -8.42 -19.37
CA ALA A 530 6.25 -9.05 -20.69
C ALA A 530 5.06 -8.69 -21.61
N VAL A 531 3.97 -8.16 -21.06
CA VAL A 531 2.78 -7.72 -21.79
C VAL A 531 2.80 -6.18 -21.88
N GLY A 532 3.65 -5.65 -22.77
CA GLY A 532 3.79 -4.20 -22.99
C GLY A 532 2.55 -3.54 -23.64
N PRO A 533 2.43 -2.20 -23.59
CA PRO A 533 1.25 -1.45 -24.04
C PRO A 533 1.12 -1.28 -25.57
N ASP A 534 2.12 -1.70 -26.36
CA ASP A 534 2.09 -1.62 -27.83
C ASP A 534 1.43 -2.87 -28.47
N LEU A 535 0.21 -3.20 -28.04
CA LEU A 535 -0.64 -4.13 -28.79
C LEU A 535 -1.68 -3.35 -29.61
N ASP A 536 -1.19 -2.43 -30.45
CA ASP A 536 -1.89 -2.15 -31.70
C ASP A 536 -1.91 -3.46 -32.51
N GLY A 537 -3.05 -3.74 -33.16
CA GLY A 537 -3.36 -5.01 -33.83
C GLY A 537 -2.47 -5.41 -35.02
N SER A 538 -1.19 -5.06 -35.03
CA SER A 538 -0.19 -5.52 -36.00
C SER A 538 0.65 -6.73 -35.53
N LEU A 539 0.49 -7.22 -34.29
CA LEU A 539 1.15 -8.45 -33.82
C LEU A 539 0.47 -9.76 -34.28
N LEU A 540 -0.14 -9.74 -35.47
CA LEU A 540 -0.45 -10.96 -36.23
C LEU A 540 0.67 -11.31 -37.24
N GLU A 541 1.73 -10.50 -37.36
CA GLU A 541 2.82 -10.73 -38.31
C GLU A 541 4.16 -11.20 -37.70
N ASP A 542 4.37 -11.10 -36.38
CA ASP A 542 5.63 -11.55 -35.71
C ASP A 542 5.45 -12.80 -34.82
N LEU A 543 4.62 -13.75 -35.25
CA LEU A 543 4.45 -15.07 -34.59
C LEU A 543 5.58 -16.08 -34.91
N ASP A 544 6.57 -15.71 -35.72
CA ASP A 544 7.57 -16.64 -36.25
C ASP A 544 8.80 -16.85 -35.33
N ASP A 545 8.97 -16.05 -34.27
CA ASP A 545 10.11 -16.16 -33.32
C ASP A 545 9.72 -16.56 -31.89
N LEU A 546 8.46 -16.95 -31.66
CA LEU A 546 8.11 -17.73 -30.46
C LEU A 546 8.75 -19.12 -30.57
N PRO A 547 9.28 -19.70 -29.47
CA PRO A 547 9.62 -21.12 -29.47
C PRO A 547 8.38 -21.87 -29.98
N PRO A 548 8.52 -22.80 -30.94
CA PRO A 548 7.37 -23.40 -31.61
C PRO A 548 6.42 -23.92 -30.55
N MET A 549 5.16 -23.48 -30.61
CA MET A 549 4.11 -23.96 -29.72
C MET A 549 4.25 -25.48 -29.62
N PRO A 550 4.41 -26.04 -28.41
CA PRO A 550 4.65 -27.46 -28.29
C PRO A 550 3.48 -28.20 -28.94
N ALA A 551 3.76 -29.29 -29.66
CA ALA A 551 2.72 -29.96 -30.43
C ALA A 551 1.57 -30.40 -29.50
N PRO A 552 0.28 -30.31 -29.91
CA PRO A 552 -0.82 -30.83 -29.12
C PRO A 552 -0.62 -32.31 -28.77
N GLU A 553 -1.27 -32.78 -27.70
CA GLU A 553 -1.14 -34.18 -27.24
C GLU A 553 -1.49 -35.16 -28.38
N ALA A 554 -0.54 -36.02 -28.73
CA ALA A 554 -0.81 -37.09 -29.68
C ALA A 554 -1.68 -38.18 -29.02
N SER A 555 -2.49 -38.88 -29.81
CA SER A 555 -3.43 -39.89 -29.27
C SER A 555 -2.72 -40.93 -28.36
N GLY A 556 -3.11 -40.92 -27.09
CA GLY A 556 -2.58 -41.80 -26.04
C GLY A 556 -1.11 -41.53 -25.67
N GLU A 557 -0.61 -40.32 -25.90
CA GLU A 557 0.76 -39.91 -25.58
C GLU A 557 1.00 -39.83 -24.06
N LEU A 558 0.16 -39.10 -23.32
CA LEU A 558 0.32 -38.97 -21.87
C LEU A 558 0.23 -40.32 -21.13
N PRO A 559 -0.73 -41.22 -21.43
CA PRO A 559 -0.72 -42.58 -20.87
C PRO A 559 0.57 -43.37 -21.12
N LYS A 560 1.24 -43.16 -22.27
CA LYS A 560 2.51 -43.84 -22.59
C LYS A 560 3.66 -43.25 -21.77
N LEU A 561 3.68 -41.93 -21.58
CA LEU A 561 4.68 -41.24 -20.76
C LEU A 561 4.55 -41.61 -19.28
N LEU A 562 3.32 -41.81 -18.80
CA LEU A 562 3.01 -42.17 -17.42
C LEU A 562 3.06 -43.68 -17.14
N LYS A 563 3.48 -44.51 -18.11
CA LYS A 563 3.47 -45.97 -17.93
C LYS A 563 4.37 -46.40 -16.77
N GLY A 564 3.74 -46.82 -15.68
CA GLY A 564 4.42 -47.21 -14.44
C GLY A 564 4.49 -46.12 -13.36
N ALA A 565 4.01 -44.90 -13.65
CA ALA A 565 3.76 -43.87 -12.65
C ALA A 565 2.51 -44.20 -11.83
N ALA A 566 2.40 -43.59 -10.66
CA ALA A 566 1.17 -43.60 -9.87
C ALA A 566 0.09 -42.61 -10.37
N LEU A 567 0.33 -41.96 -11.52
CA LEU A 567 -0.54 -40.96 -12.11
C LEU A 567 -1.28 -41.53 -13.33
N SER A 568 -2.56 -41.20 -13.47
CA SER A 568 -3.32 -41.39 -14.70
C SER A 568 -3.69 -40.02 -15.32
N PRO A 569 -4.00 -39.94 -16.62
CA PRO A 569 -4.45 -38.70 -17.23
C PRO A 569 -5.68 -38.10 -16.54
N GLY A 570 -6.67 -38.93 -16.19
CA GLY A 570 -7.87 -38.49 -15.49
C GLY A 570 -7.57 -37.95 -14.09
N TRP A 571 -6.61 -38.55 -13.38
CA TRP A 571 -6.12 -38.03 -12.11
C TRP A 571 -5.45 -36.66 -12.28
N ILE A 572 -4.65 -36.47 -13.32
CA ILE A 572 -4.00 -35.18 -13.60
C ILE A 572 -5.04 -34.10 -13.89
N ASP A 573 -6.07 -34.41 -14.69
CA ASP A 573 -7.15 -33.46 -14.99
C ASP A 573 -7.88 -33.03 -13.72
N GLY A 574 -8.20 -33.97 -12.83
CA GLY A 574 -8.83 -33.65 -11.55
C GLY A 574 -7.95 -32.79 -10.65
N TYR A 575 -6.65 -33.09 -10.61
CA TYR A 575 -5.66 -32.30 -9.89
C TYR A 575 -5.59 -30.86 -10.41
N LEU A 576 -5.48 -30.67 -11.72
CA LEU A 576 -5.44 -29.34 -12.35
C LEU A 576 -6.74 -28.57 -12.16
N VAL A 577 -7.90 -29.20 -12.29
CA VAL A 577 -9.17 -28.53 -12.00
C VAL A 577 -9.25 -28.07 -10.54
N SER A 578 -8.72 -28.85 -9.58
CA SER A 578 -8.69 -28.43 -8.17
C SER A 578 -7.80 -27.22 -7.90
N ILE A 579 -6.80 -26.98 -8.77
CA ILE A 579 -5.97 -25.79 -8.75
C ILE A 579 -6.74 -24.62 -9.34
N CYS A 580 -7.35 -24.81 -10.51
CA CYS A 580 -8.14 -23.78 -11.19
C CYS A 580 -9.34 -23.29 -10.38
N VAL A 581 -9.87 -24.06 -9.43
CA VAL A 581 -11.03 -23.65 -8.60
C VAL A 581 -10.68 -23.42 -7.12
N ALA A 582 -9.39 -23.35 -6.79
CA ALA A 582 -8.93 -23.09 -5.43
C ALA A 582 -9.31 -21.66 -4.96
N PRO A 583 -9.77 -21.47 -3.71
CA PRO A 583 -10.07 -20.13 -3.17
C PRO A 583 -8.96 -19.09 -3.26
N LYS A 584 -7.70 -19.50 -3.07
CA LYS A 584 -6.52 -18.65 -3.31
C LYS A 584 -5.76 -19.22 -4.51
N PRO A 585 -5.16 -18.37 -5.38
CA PRO A 585 -4.45 -18.83 -6.56
C PRO A 585 -3.28 -19.76 -6.18
N VAL A 586 -3.01 -20.74 -7.04
CA VAL A 586 -1.84 -21.63 -6.92
C VAL A 586 -0.99 -21.46 -8.17
N THR A 587 0.22 -20.95 -7.99
CA THR A 587 1.13 -20.64 -9.10
C THR A 587 1.69 -21.90 -9.79
N PRO A 588 2.02 -21.85 -11.09
CA PRO A 588 2.57 -22.98 -11.85
C PRO A 588 3.75 -23.70 -11.22
N ASP A 589 4.70 -22.97 -10.65
CA ASP A 589 5.88 -23.53 -9.97
C ASP A 589 5.48 -24.43 -8.78
N ARG A 590 4.42 -24.08 -8.05
CA ARG A 590 3.92 -24.83 -6.89
C ARG A 590 3.17 -26.08 -7.30
N TRP A 591 2.36 -26.02 -8.35
CA TRP A 591 1.54 -27.17 -8.74
C TRP A 591 2.21 -28.16 -9.69
N VAL A 592 3.23 -27.74 -10.43
CA VAL A 592 4.03 -28.65 -11.27
C VAL A 592 4.89 -29.58 -10.42
N GLN A 593 5.42 -29.11 -9.29
CA GLN A 593 6.37 -29.88 -8.47
C GLN A 593 5.82 -31.23 -7.94
N PRO A 594 4.58 -31.34 -7.42
CA PRO A 594 4.00 -32.62 -7.01
C PRO A 594 3.79 -33.59 -8.18
N LEU A 595 3.34 -33.08 -9.34
CA LEU A 595 3.18 -33.88 -10.56
C LEU A 595 4.53 -34.43 -11.04
N LEU A 596 5.53 -33.55 -11.07
CA LEU A 596 6.89 -33.92 -11.45
C LEU A 596 7.45 -34.97 -10.50
N THR A 597 7.29 -34.80 -9.19
CA THR A 597 7.80 -35.75 -8.18
C THR A 597 7.19 -37.15 -8.36
N ALA A 598 5.91 -37.23 -8.70
CA ALA A 598 5.22 -38.50 -8.91
C ALA A 598 5.54 -39.14 -10.28
N ALA A 599 5.85 -38.35 -11.31
CA ALA A 599 6.17 -38.84 -12.64
C ALA A 599 7.68 -39.12 -12.86
N LEU A 600 8.57 -38.41 -12.16
CA LEU A 600 10.02 -38.46 -12.35
C LEU A 600 10.63 -39.88 -12.32
N PRO A 601 10.17 -40.82 -11.48
CA PRO A 601 10.72 -42.19 -11.47
C PRO A 601 10.56 -42.96 -12.78
N VAL A 602 9.63 -42.55 -13.66
CA VAL A 602 9.37 -43.23 -14.94
C VAL A 602 9.71 -42.37 -16.17
N LEU A 603 9.94 -41.08 -15.98
CA LEU A 603 10.34 -40.18 -17.06
C LEU A 603 11.84 -40.28 -17.33
N THR A 604 12.22 -40.18 -18.61
CA THR A 604 13.61 -40.00 -19.01
C THR A 604 13.90 -38.52 -19.21
N ASP A 605 15.17 -38.10 -19.15
CA ASP A 605 15.57 -36.71 -19.40
C ASP A 605 15.03 -36.17 -20.75
N ARG A 606 14.87 -37.05 -21.76
CA ARG A 606 14.29 -36.71 -23.07
C ARG A 606 12.78 -36.51 -23.03
N HIS A 607 12.08 -37.14 -22.10
CA HIS A 607 10.61 -37.09 -21.98
C HIS A 607 10.14 -36.08 -20.93
N LEU A 608 11.05 -35.55 -20.10
CA LEU A 608 10.74 -34.58 -19.06
C LEU A 608 10.14 -33.30 -19.63
N GLN A 609 10.80 -32.67 -20.61
CA GLN A 609 10.30 -31.45 -21.23
C GLN A 609 8.92 -31.67 -21.85
N ARG A 610 8.74 -32.78 -22.58
CA ARG A 610 7.47 -33.12 -23.22
C ARG A 610 6.35 -33.33 -22.19
N PHE A 611 6.66 -33.94 -21.05
CA PHE A 611 5.70 -34.10 -19.97
C PHE A 611 5.26 -32.74 -19.41
N LEU A 612 6.20 -31.81 -19.19
CA LEU A 612 5.90 -30.46 -18.71
C LEU A 612 5.04 -29.68 -19.72
N ASP A 613 5.38 -29.75 -21.01
CA ASP A 613 4.59 -29.11 -22.07
C ASP A 613 3.13 -29.61 -22.04
N LEU A 614 2.93 -30.92 -21.88
CA LEU A 614 1.59 -31.51 -21.77
C LEU A 614 0.85 -31.10 -20.49
N MET A 615 1.55 -30.85 -19.37
CA MET A 615 0.90 -30.35 -18.15
C MET A 615 0.40 -28.92 -18.35
N MET A 616 1.14 -28.08 -19.05
CA MET A 616 0.68 -26.73 -19.37
C MET A 616 -0.52 -26.74 -20.31
N PHE A 617 -0.48 -27.54 -21.38
CA PHE A 617 -1.64 -27.68 -22.27
C PHE A 617 -2.90 -28.14 -21.55
N ARG A 618 -2.78 -29.08 -20.60
CA ARG A 618 -3.93 -29.58 -19.85
C ARG A 618 -4.42 -28.60 -18.78
N TYR A 619 -3.53 -27.74 -18.28
CA TYR A 619 -3.90 -26.65 -17.40
C TYR A 619 -4.71 -25.60 -18.17
N ASP A 620 -4.23 -25.16 -19.33
CA ASP A 620 -4.94 -24.22 -20.20
C ASP A 620 -6.28 -24.81 -20.67
N ALA A 621 -6.30 -26.09 -21.05
CA ALA A 621 -7.54 -26.78 -21.40
C ALA A 621 -8.52 -26.91 -20.23
N ALA A 622 -8.05 -26.93 -18.98
CA ALA A 622 -8.91 -26.92 -17.80
C ALA A 622 -9.51 -25.52 -17.57
N LEU A 623 -8.74 -24.46 -17.80
CA LEU A 623 -9.23 -23.08 -17.77
C LEU A 623 -10.30 -22.86 -18.85
N ASP A 624 -10.03 -23.26 -20.09
CA ASP A 624 -10.99 -23.18 -21.20
C ASP A 624 -12.28 -23.96 -20.91
N GLN A 625 -12.15 -25.16 -20.32
CA GLN A 625 -13.30 -25.98 -19.92
C GLN A 625 -14.14 -25.32 -18.82
N LEU A 626 -13.52 -24.62 -17.87
CA LEU A 626 -14.22 -23.96 -16.76
C LEU A 626 -14.86 -22.63 -17.18
N ALA A 627 -14.27 -21.93 -18.16
CA ALA A 627 -14.77 -20.68 -18.72
C ALA A 627 -16.06 -20.85 -19.54
N ASP A 628 -16.32 -22.04 -20.11
CA ASP A 628 -17.57 -22.34 -20.82
C ASP A 628 -18.40 -23.42 -20.08
N PRO A 629 -19.55 -23.04 -19.48
CA PRO A 629 -20.45 -23.97 -18.80
C PRO A 629 -20.83 -25.21 -19.62
N ALA A 630 -21.08 -25.06 -20.92
CA ALA A 630 -21.51 -26.16 -21.77
C ALA A 630 -20.37 -27.18 -21.99
N THR A 631 -19.14 -26.67 -22.09
CA THR A 631 -17.94 -27.49 -22.25
C THR A 631 -17.58 -28.21 -20.95
N CYS A 632 -17.69 -27.56 -19.78
CA CYS A 632 -17.50 -28.18 -18.47
C CYS A 632 -18.48 -29.35 -18.24
N GLU A 633 -19.77 -29.11 -18.50
CA GLU A 633 -20.82 -30.13 -18.36
C GLU A 633 -20.61 -31.31 -19.30
N ALA A 634 -20.28 -31.05 -20.56
CA ALA A 634 -20.00 -32.09 -21.55
C ALA A 634 -18.76 -32.93 -21.17
N ALA A 635 -17.70 -32.29 -20.67
CA ALA A 635 -16.47 -32.98 -20.27
C ALA A 635 -16.72 -33.95 -19.10
N LEU A 636 -17.45 -33.51 -18.07
CA LEU A 636 -17.82 -34.38 -16.95
C LEU A 636 -18.78 -35.50 -17.39
N ALA A 637 -19.80 -35.19 -18.20
CA ALA A 637 -20.77 -36.18 -18.68
C ALA A 637 -20.15 -37.28 -19.57
N ALA A 638 -19.05 -36.97 -20.26
CA ALA A 638 -18.31 -37.92 -21.10
C ALA A 638 -17.41 -38.89 -20.30
N MET A 639 -17.19 -38.66 -19.00
CA MET A 639 -16.32 -39.51 -18.19
C MET A 639 -16.96 -40.86 -17.86
N SER A 640 -16.20 -41.94 -18.08
CA SER A 640 -16.59 -43.26 -17.57
C SER A 640 -16.54 -43.28 -16.02
N PRO A 641 -17.28 -44.18 -15.35
CA PRO A 641 -17.23 -44.28 -13.88
C PRO A 641 -15.81 -44.46 -13.31
N GLY A 642 -14.94 -45.20 -14.02
CA GLY A 642 -13.53 -45.35 -13.65
C GLY A 642 -12.71 -44.07 -13.85
N SER A 643 -12.92 -43.36 -14.96
CA SER A 643 -12.26 -42.08 -15.24
C SER A 643 -12.66 -40.99 -14.26
N LEU A 644 -13.93 -40.96 -13.86
CA LEU A 644 -14.46 -40.02 -12.87
C LEU A 644 -13.89 -40.30 -11.46
N GLY A 645 -13.67 -41.58 -11.11
CA GLY A 645 -13.02 -41.97 -9.85
C GLY A 645 -11.56 -41.49 -9.78
N ASP A 646 -10.80 -41.69 -10.85
CA ASP A 646 -9.43 -41.18 -10.99
C ASP A 646 -9.39 -39.66 -10.90
N TRP A 647 -10.32 -38.97 -11.58
CA TRP A 647 -10.47 -37.52 -11.54
C TRP A 647 -10.77 -37.02 -10.12
N CYS A 648 -11.70 -37.64 -9.40
CA CYS A 648 -12.01 -37.27 -8.01
C CYS A 648 -10.79 -37.46 -7.09
N ALA A 649 -10.00 -38.51 -7.30
CA ALA A 649 -8.77 -38.76 -6.53
C ALA A 649 -7.70 -37.69 -6.81
N GLY A 650 -7.57 -37.26 -8.06
CA GLY A 650 -6.72 -36.13 -8.46
C GLY A 650 -7.15 -34.82 -7.80
N PHE A 651 -8.44 -34.53 -7.84
CA PHE A 651 -9.02 -33.32 -7.26
C PHE A 651 -8.76 -33.22 -5.76
N LEU A 652 -8.94 -34.32 -5.03
CA LEU A 652 -8.66 -34.35 -3.59
C LEU A 652 -7.17 -34.21 -3.30
N ALA A 653 -6.31 -34.78 -4.14
CA ALA A 653 -4.86 -34.65 -3.99
C ALA A 653 -4.38 -33.21 -4.18
N GLY A 654 -4.90 -32.48 -5.17
CA GLY A 654 -4.56 -31.07 -5.34
C GLY A 654 -5.03 -30.22 -4.17
N LYS A 655 -6.28 -30.41 -3.72
CA LYS A 655 -6.79 -29.79 -2.48
C LYS A 655 -5.92 -30.12 -1.24
N GLN A 656 -5.42 -31.34 -1.14
CA GLN A 656 -4.61 -31.78 0.01
C GLN A 656 -3.18 -31.26 -0.05
N ASN A 657 -2.61 -31.10 -1.25
CA ASN A 657 -1.28 -30.55 -1.45
C ASN A 657 -1.26 -29.03 -1.24
N PHE A 658 -2.37 -28.34 -1.53
CA PHE A 658 -2.51 -26.89 -1.40
C PHE A 658 -3.54 -26.51 -0.33
N LYS A 659 -3.37 -27.00 0.91
CA LYS A 659 -4.32 -26.74 2.00
C LYS A 659 -4.48 -25.25 2.32
N SER A 660 -3.40 -24.48 2.27
CA SER A 660 -3.40 -23.02 2.47
C SER A 660 -4.24 -22.31 1.41
N SER A 661 -4.30 -22.85 0.19
CA SER A 661 -5.16 -22.36 -0.89
C SER A 661 -6.61 -22.80 -0.77
N TRP A 662 -6.93 -23.68 0.18
CA TRP A 662 -8.27 -24.19 0.49
C TRP A 662 -8.69 -23.93 1.97
N PRO A 663 -8.70 -22.67 2.44
CA PRO A 663 -8.97 -22.37 3.84
C PRO A 663 -10.39 -22.75 4.24
N ALA A 664 -10.56 -23.29 5.45
CA ALA A 664 -11.84 -23.84 5.90
C ALA A 664 -12.96 -22.80 6.02
N LYS A 665 -12.59 -21.52 6.21
CA LYS A 665 -13.49 -20.36 6.32
C LYS A 665 -14.14 -19.99 4.98
N THR A 666 -13.49 -20.27 3.84
CA THR A 666 -14.02 -19.98 2.49
C THR A 666 -14.90 -21.08 1.92
N LEU A 667 -15.18 -22.13 2.72
CA LEU A 667 -16.02 -23.27 2.33
C LEU A 667 -17.37 -23.25 3.06
N GLY A 668 -18.41 -22.89 2.31
CA GLY A 668 -19.79 -22.91 2.78
C GLY A 668 -20.36 -24.33 2.93
N PRO A 669 -21.59 -24.47 3.47
CA PRO A 669 -22.26 -25.78 3.61
C PRO A 669 -22.45 -26.51 2.27
N ALA A 670 -22.70 -25.79 1.18
CA ALA A 670 -22.86 -26.35 -0.16
C ALA A 670 -21.54 -26.91 -0.71
N ASP A 671 -20.42 -26.20 -0.54
CA ASP A 671 -19.10 -26.67 -0.99
C ASP A 671 -18.68 -27.92 -0.22
N LYS A 672 -18.94 -27.95 1.09
CA LYS A 672 -18.70 -29.12 1.95
C LYS A 672 -19.55 -30.33 1.51
N ALA A 673 -20.74 -30.12 0.98
CA ALA A 673 -21.58 -31.20 0.46
C ALA A 673 -20.99 -31.81 -0.83
N ILE A 674 -20.56 -30.97 -1.78
CA ILE A 674 -19.93 -31.43 -3.03
C ILE A 674 -18.58 -32.10 -2.78
N LEU A 675 -17.74 -31.53 -1.89
CA LEU A 675 -16.47 -32.15 -1.50
C LEU A 675 -16.64 -33.52 -0.82
N ARG A 676 -17.71 -33.70 -0.03
CA ARG A 676 -18.07 -35.03 0.52
C ARG A 676 -18.48 -35.99 -0.58
N GLN A 677 -19.21 -35.54 -1.60
CA GLN A 677 -19.55 -36.38 -2.76
C GLN A 677 -18.31 -36.82 -3.53
N ILE A 678 -17.35 -35.90 -3.77
CA ILE A 678 -16.05 -36.20 -4.40
C ILE A 678 -15.28 -37.24 -3.55
N THR A 679 -15.26 -37.09 -2.22
CA THR A 679 -14.61 -38.04 -1.29
C THR A 679 -15.29 -39.41 -1.27
N GLN A 680 -16.61 -39.47 -1.30
CA GLN A 680 -17.33 -40.75 -1.30
C GLN A 680 -17.12 -41.54 -2.60
N ARG A 681 -16.90 -40.83 -3.73
CA ARG A 681 -16.67 -41.45 -5.04
C ARG A 681 -15.28 -42.04 -5.19
N THR A 682 -14.28 -41.61 -4.40
CA THR A 682 -12.97 -42.26 -4.35
C THR A 682 -12.95 -43.52 -3.47
N GLU A 683 -13.89 -43.64 -2.53
CA GLU A 683 -13.97 -44.76 -1.57
C GLU A 683 -14.93 -45.89 -1.99
N ALA A 684 -15.85 -45.64 -2.94
CA ALA A 684 -16.84 -46.63 -3.40
C ALA A 684 -16.36 -47.42 -4.64
N PRO A 685 -16.68 -48.73 -4.76
CA PRO A 685 -16.44 -49.48 -6.00
C PRO A 685 -17.23 -48.85 -7.15
N ALA A 686 -16.64 -48.75 -8.35
CA ALA A 686 -17.21 -48.08 -9.52
C ALA A 686 -18.72 -48.36 -9.70
N THR A 687 -19.55 -47.47 -9.18
CA THR A 687 -21.00 -47.51 -9.36
C THR A 687 -21.36 -46.77 -10.64
N ASP A 688 -22.30 -47.29 -11.43
CA ASP A 688 -22.86 -46.68 -12.67
C ASP A 688 -23.61 -45.34 -12.44
N VAL A 689 -23.34 -44.64 -11.35
CA VAL A 689 -24.01 -43.38 -11.01
C VAL A 689 -23.30 -42.23 -11.76
N PRO A 690 -23.99 -41.56 -12.70
CA PRO A 690 -23.41 -40.45 -13.47
C PRO A 690 -22.91 -39.32 -12.56
N PRO A 691 -22.03 -38.43 -13.05
CA PRO A 691 -21.64 -37.22 -12.34
C PRO A 691 -22.90 -36.41 -11.99
N SER A 692 -22.94 -35.85 -10.77
CA SER A 692 -24.08 -34.99 -10.39
C SER A 692 -24.03 -33.73 -11.26
N PRO A 693 -25.15 -33.27 -11.86
CA PRO A 693 -25.20 -31.97 -12.52
C PRO A 693 -24.80 -30.82 -11.56
N ASP A 694 -24.96 -31.03 -10.25
CA ASP A 694 -24.53 -30.08 -9.22
C ASP A 694 -23.00 -29.91 -9.14
N LEU A 695 -22.20 -30.87 -9.63
CA LEU A 695 -20.73 -30.78 -9.61
C LEU A 695 -20.22 -29.79 -10.65
N ALA A 696 -20.74 -29.84 -11.89
CA ALA A 696 -20.36 -28.91 -12.95
C ALA A 696 -20.73 -27.47 -12.56
N ALA A 697 -21.98 -27.26 -12.15
CA ALA A 697 -22.46 -25.96 -11.66
C ALA A 697 -21.64 -25.43 -10.47
N TRP A 698 -21.16 -26.32 -9.59
CA TRP A 698 -20.30 -25.94 -8.49
C TRP A 698 -18.90 -25.52 -8.93
N LEU A 699 -18.28 -26.24 -9.87
CA LEU A 699 -16.95 -25.90 -10.40
C LEU A 699 -16.96 -24.55 -11.12
N ILE A 700 -17.94 -24.33 -12.00
CA ILE A 700 -18.13 -23.07 -12.74
C ILE A 700 -18.29 -21.91 -11.76
N ARG A 701 -19.23 -22.02 -10.81
CA ARG A 701 -19.44 -20.98 -9.80
C ARG A 701 -18.16 -20.67 -9.01
N ARG A 702 -17.32 -21.67 -8.75
CA ARG A 702 -16.09 -21.48 -7.98
C ARG A 702 -15.02 -20.79 -8.81
N PHE A 703 -14.92 -21.14 -10.09
CA PHE A 703 -14.06 -20.46 -11.06
C PHE A 703 -14.43 -18.98 -11.19
N ASP A 704 -15.73 -18.66 -11.33
CA ASP A 704 -16.23 -17.28 -11.46
C ASP A 704 -16.07 -16.41 -10.19
N THR A 705 -15.80 -17.03 -9.04
CA THR A 705 -15.67 -16.33 -7.74
C THR A 705 -14.22 -16.15 -7.29
N GLN A 706 -13.25 -16.47 -8.15
CA GLN A 706 -11.85 -16.19 -7.85
C GLN A 706 -11.58 -14.68 -7.97
N PRO A 707 -10.82 -14.08 -7.02
CA PRO A 707 -10.33 -12.72 -7.23
C PRO A 707 -9.39 -12.70 -8.44
N GLU A 708 -9.62 -11.77 -9.37
CA GLU A 708 -8.75 -11.52 -10.53
C GLU A 708 -7.32 -11.13 -10.10
#